data_AF-A0A3D1F2E4-F1
#
_entry.id   AF-A0A3D1F2E4-F1
#
_cell.length_a   1.000
_cell.length_b   1.000
_cell.length_c   1.000
_cell.angle_alpha   90.00
_cell.angle_beta   90.00
_cell.angle_gamma   90.00
#
_symmetry.space_group_name_H-M   'P 1'
#
loop_
_entity.id
_entity.type
_entity.pdbx_description
1 polymer ?
#
loop_
_entity_poly.entity_id
_entity_poly.type
_entity_poly.pdbx_seq_one_letter_code
_entity_poly.pdbx_strand_id
1 'polypeptide(L)'
;MHHIGRLQCLFWLMAFTLTPTLWAQKAAENPQGLRAGLLYNYYTVSLTTLPDFNTLTPLTTGIATIPDVSYREQDSLFALTFGGYIEVPTTGTYTFYLTSDDGSRMWIGDQLVVDNDGLHGPVEQSGTIDLQAGLHAITVQFFERGGGEVLIAQYAGPGISKQTIPASAFSHDVPDLPGLAYRYFEGAWNNLPDFDTLTPITTGIASDPVVTYGEREDVFGLTFDGYIDVPTTGTYTLYTKSDDGSRLWIGDQLVVDNDGLHGPTEVSGTVTLQAGLNPITIHYMERGGGQVLEVRYEGPSISKQIVPSSSWHRDDDSLQMFDNDAYLVPIADAANLQTRLDTYGSIRLEAADYSVNGPTELVLSSDQKIFGVPGAIVPQITVAGGTRHSFVSYLRAKGSGIYFEPSALPCSGNAFRAITNTSLTIDNATVENNLFVGFRLTKVNVDNSYGGYLRNNRFIRFTVHAAYPQLVINGNTASGFESYGNVFLWFNFLTSHSYVTQIDYQDDLTFVGTDSESWNWNNYDNRALFSTGDMGTLRLFACQGGNHLPSTNWTPLLDTNAEEVVMMGMSVSPNNLLTPNITYQSGNVRSLNLLSKTYSVNSLNVSADRITAIENNVNDFTVNGTTQTSQMSTGDADLLDGMIRPTTRPGQPWEAPTYMNIPDPGGPIWNHDLASKTDDTTYLQNRIDTEGIVHLEPGIYYISAPLTIRKEYGIIGAGMDKTLIIAKTNDFDMITIKTDDNTTRHQNFTLCNLTLQGGKNGLVTNIANHMYTGINFSYVQFRDMAQHGILVQEIYSWDNNLIDHIFMVNCPIGIKQIVDPAYSGGDTPTMTFLDKNFWYRCQFVDCGLPLDLQAYRGNNLNSYVECRFANSTTRAADFNNNLTTVFANCDFQNNAGSPTVDANNTTNFVSCRFTAGVASTGFITPLSTVEGCSFDANGLSNITVIAGSHTSAKTVLTNCTATTATLGTVNEGLLLNTSINGPTDRVIRYIGGTAYSLDNRDAIPVPMLLWGDAMN
;
A
#
# COMPACT_ATOMS: atom_id res chain seq x y z
N MET A 1 27.86 -51.78 -68.31
CA MET A 1 28.52 -51.97 -67.00
C MET A 1 28.23 -50.73 -66.16
N HIS A 2 27.59 -50.96 -65.02
CA HIS A 2 27.67 -50.24 -63.75
C HIS A 2 27.70 -48.69 -63.62
N HIS A 3 26.76 -48.27 -62.76
CA HIS A 3 26.76 -47.17 -61.79
C HIS A 3 26.61 -45.72 -62.27
N ILE A 4 25.48 -45.14 -61.86
CA ILE A 4 25.16 -43.80 -61.31
C ILE A 4 23.70 -43.99 -60.82
N GLY A 5 23.15 -43.50 -59.71
CA GLY A 5 23.49 -42.47 -58.75
C GLY A 5 22.16 -41.77 -58.35
N ARG A 6 21.90 -41.69 -57.03
CA ARG A 6 21.00 -40.75 -56.32
C ARG A 6 19.45 -40.82 -56.41
N LEU A 7 18.85 -40.65 -55.21
CA LEU A 7 17.69 -39.83 -54.77
C LEU A 7 16.29 -40.47 -54.46
N GLN A 8 15.81 -40.17 -53.24
CA GLN A 8 14.41 -40.00 -52.71
C GLN A 8 13.44 -41.22 -52.71
N CYS A 9 12.47 -41.44 -51.81
CA CYS A 9 11.85 -40.73 -50.67
C CYS A 9 10.94 -41.71 -49.86
N LEU A 10 10.68 -41.37 -48.59
CA LEU A 10 9.54 -41.70 -47.68
C LEU A 10 9.10 -43.16 -47.39
N PHE A 11 9.11 -43.55 -46.11
CA PHE A 11 7.92 -43.70 -45.25
C PHE A 11 8.37 -43.86 -43.78
N TRP A 12 7.83 -43.02 -42.88
CA TRP A 12 8.05 -43.08 -41.43
C TRP A 12 6.81 -43.71 -40.78
N LEU A 13 7.02 -44.79 -40.02
CA LEU A 13 6.11 -45.26 -38.98
C LEU A 13 7.00 -45.63 -37.78
N MET A 14 7.21 -44.69 -36.86
CA MET A 14 7.92 -44.97 -35.61
C MET A 14 6.96 -45.57 -34.60
N ALA A 15 7.33 -46.76 -34.11
CA ALA A 15 6.74 -47.37 -32.94
C ALA A 15 7.08 -46.54 -31.70
N PHE A 16 6.06 -46.11 -30.98
CA PHE A 16 6.19 -45.60 -29.61
C PHE A 16 6.69 -46.73 -28.71
N THR A 17 7.84 -46.52 -28.07
CA THR A 17 8.24 -47.29 -26.89
C THR A 17 7.74 -46.54 -25.68
N LEU A 18 6.89 -47.20 -24.88
CA LEU A 18 6.42 -46.71 -23.58
C LEU A 18 7.60 -46.71 -22.60
N THR A 19 8.03 -45.53 -22.16
CA THR A 19 8.78 -45.40 -20.91
C THR A 19 7.78 -45.39 -19.74
N PRO A 20 7.98 -46.19 -18.69
CA PRO A 20 7.11 -46.14 -17.51
C PRO A 20 7.26 -44.77 -16.85
N THR A 21 6.12 -44.15 -16.55
CA THR A 21 5.98 -42.95 -15.72
C THR A 21 6.72 -43.17 -14.39
N LEU A 22 7.84 -42.48 -14.17
CA LEU A 22 8.36 -42.27 -12.82
C LEU A 22 7.31 -41.46 -12.04
N TRP A 23 6.99 -41.93 -10.85
CA TRP A 23 6.15 -41.21 -9.89
C TRP A 23 6.86 -39.89 -9.55
N ALA A 24 6.13 -38.78 -9.59
CA ALA A 24 6.70 -37.46 -9.37
C ALA A 24 7.02 -37.27 -7.87
N GLN A 25 8.29 -36.95 -7.55
CA GLN A 25 8.73 -36.58 -6.21
C GLN A 25 8.11 -35.24 -5.80
N LYS A 26 7.66 -35.07 -4.55
CA LYS A 26 7.17 -33.79 -4.01
C LYS A 26 8.31 -32.77 -4.02
N ALA A 27 8.10 -31.64 -4.70
CA ALA A 27 9.07 -30.56 -4.73
C ALA A 27 9.18 -29.88 -3.37
N ALA A 28 10.38 -29.41 -3.03
CA ALA A 28 10.58 -28.62 -1.81
C ALA A 28 9.93 -27.23 -1.96
N GLU A 29 9.41 -26.67 -0.87
CA GLU A 29 8.90 -25.30 -0.83
C GLU A 29 10.03 -24.29 -0.54
N ASN A 30 9.76 -23.00 -0.79
CA ASN A 30 10.69 -21.90 -0.53
C ASN A 30 10.07 -20.77 0.34
N PRO A 31 9.54 -21.10 1.53
CA PRO A 31 8.98 -20.11 2.45
C PRO A 31 10.03 -19.09 2.88
N GLN A 32 9.60 -17.86 3.18
CA GLN A 32 10.45 -16.75 3.61
C GLN A 32 10.21 -16.48 5.10
N GLY A 33 11.24 -16.00 5.82
CA GLY A 33 11.08 -15.63 7.23
C GLY A 33 10.89 -16.83 8.17
N LEU A 34 11.59 -17.95 7.91
CA LEU A 34 11.49 -19.15 8.74
C LEU A 34 12.33 -19.12 10.01
N ARG A 35 11.84 -19.76 11.08
CA ARG A 35 12.60 -20.06 12.31
C ARG A 35 12.42 -21.47 12.81
N ALA A 36 13.39 -21.96 13.60
CA ALA A 36 13.38 -23.31 14.14
C ALA A 36 12.15 -23.63 15.00
N GLY A 37 11.67 -24.88 14.91
CA GLY A 37 10.50 -25.38 15.64
C GLY A 37 9.18 -25.24 14.87
N LEU A 38 8.10 -25.81 15.42
CA LEU A 38 6.75 -25.85 14.85
C LEU A 38 5.81 -25.00 15.72
N LEU A 39 4.84 -24.32 15.11
CA LEU A 39 3.73 -23.71 15.84
C LEU A 39 2.86 -24.83 16.44
N TYR A 40 2.62 -24.80 17.76
CA TYR A 40 1.70 -25.73 18.41
C TYR A 40 0.44 -25.04 18.92
N ASN A 41 -0.67 -25.79 18.94
CA ASN A 41 -1.92 -25.41 19.59
C ASN A 41 -2.34 -26.50 20.57
N TYR A 42 -2.75 -26.11 21.77
CA TYR A 42 -3.25 -26.99 22.82
C TYR A 42 -4.76 -26.80 23.03
N TYR A 43 -5.49 -27.91 23.18
CA TYR A 43 -6.94 -27.91 23.35
C TYR A 43 -7.34 -28.79 24.54
N THR A 44 -8.36 -28.36 25.27
CA THR A 44 -9.03 -29.21 26.29
C THR A 44 -10.29 -29.81 25.67
N VAL A 45 -10.26 -31.10 25.34
CA VAL A 45 -11.28 -31.76 24.51
C VAL A 45 -11.46 -33.23 24.89
N SER A 46 -12.69 -33.74 24.82
CA SER A 46 -12.99 -35.15 25.03
C SER A 46 -13.25 -35.84 23.69
N LEU A 47 -12.21 -36.46 23.12
CA LEU A 47 -12.25 -37.05 21.78
C LEU A 47 -12.16 -38.58 21.82
N THR A 48 -12.64 -39.22 20.76
CA THR A 48 -12.39 -40.65 20.47
C THR A 48 -11.74 -40.87 19.10
N THR A 49 -11.65 -39.80 18.32
CA THR A 49 -11.00 -39.66 17.00
C THR A 49 -10.61 -38.19 16.84
N LEU A 50 -9.60 -37.90 16.03
CA LEU A 50 -9.18 -36.53 15.74
C LEU A 50 -10.33 -35.73 15.09
N PRO A 51 -10.66 -34.53 15.59
CA PRO A 51 -11.68 -33.65 15.03
C PRO A 51 -11.11 -32.84 13.87
N ASP A 52 -11.97 -32.06 13.21
CA ASP A 52 -11.50 -30.91 12.45
C ASP A 52 -11.11 -29.78 13.42
N PHE A 53 -9.81 -29.59 13.62
CA PHE A 53 -9.27 -28.60 14.54
C PHE A 53 -9.59 -27.16 14.14
N ASN A 54 -9.97 -26.89 12.88
CA ASN A 54 -10.40 -25.55 12.45
C ASN A 54 -11.74 -25.13 13.07
N THR A 55 -12.49 -26.08 13.63
CA THR A 55 -13.76 -25.81 14.32
C THR A 55 -13.58 -25.54 15.82
N LEU A 56 -12.34 -25.59 16.31
CA LEU A 56 -12.01 -25.46 17.73
C LEU A 56 -11.12 -24.23 17.98
N THR A 57 -11.35 -23.57 19.12
CA THR A 57 -10.46 -22.51 19.60
C THR A 57 -9.40 -23.12 20.52
N PRO A 58 -8.10 -22.89 20.27
CA PRO A 58 -7.05 -23.37 21.15
C PRO A 58 -7.07 -22.64 22.49
N LEU A 59 -6.73 -23.34 23.57
CA LEU A 59 -6.56 -22.73 24.89
C LEU A 59 -5.20 -22.04 25.01
N THR A 60 -4.16 -22.66 24.45
CA THR A 60 -2.78 -22.15 24.47
C THR A 60 -2.15 -22.41 23.11
N THR A 61 -1.30 -21.48 22.66
CA THR A 61 -0.48 -21.62 21.45
C THR A 61 0.98 -21.31 21.78
N GLY A 62 1.92 -21.81 20.98
CA GLY A 62 3.34 -21.51 21.17
C GLY A 62 4.23 -22.20 20.16
N ILE A 63 5.54 -22.25 20.42
CA ILE A 63 6.52 -22.90 19.53
C ILE A 63 7.07 -24.16 20.17
N ALA A 64 6.96 -25.27 19.46
CA ALA A 64 7.45 -26.58 19.85
C ALA A 64 8.75 -26.93 19.12
N THR A 65 9.79 -27.33 19.86
CA THR A 65 11.05 -27.78 19.25
C THR A 65 10.90 -29.09 18.50
N ILE A 66 10.00 -29.97 18.95
CA ILE A 66 9.62 -31.23 18.33
C ILE A 66 8.14 -31.52 18.66
N PRO A 67 7.41 -32.26 17.82
CA PRO A 67 6.01 -32.63 18.10
C PRO A 67 5.95 -33.79 19.10
N ASP A 68 5.73 -33.50 20.38
CA ASP A 68 5.56 -34.49 21.46
C ASP A 68 4.53 -34.05 22.52
N VAL A 69 4.26 -34.89 23.52
CA VAL A 69 3.28 -34.62 24.58
C VAL A 69 3.77 -33.65 25.68
N SER A 70 5.00 -33.12 25.59
CA SER A 70 5.52 -32.20 26.63
C SER A 70 4.82 -30.84 26.67
N TYR A 71 4.09 -30.48 25.61
CA TYR A 71 3.29 -29.26 25.48
C TYR A 71 1.85 -29.39 26.02
N ARG A 72 1.54 -30.49 26.71
CA ARG A 72 0.23 -30.69 27.37
C ARG A 72 0.16 -29.91 28.67
N GLU A 73 -1.04 -29.49 29.06
CA GLU A 73 -1.29 -28.86 30.36
C GLU A 73 -2.04 -29.78 31.35
N GLN A 74 -2.53 -30.94 30.87
CA GLN A 74 -3.16 -31.95 31.71
C GLN A 74 -2.94 -33.37 31.16
N ASP A 75 -3.15 -34.38 32.01
CA ASP A 75 -2.80 -35.78 31.70
C ASP A 75 -3.83 -36.51 30.82
N SER A 76 -5.02 -35.94 30.60
CA SER A 76 -6.10 -36.60 29.85
C SER A 76 -7.08 -35.58 29.27
N LEU A 77 -7.86 -35.95 28.25
CA LEU A 77 -8.85 -35.06 27.63
C LEU A 77 -8.22 -33.81 27.00
N PHE A 78 -7.16 -34.00 26.23
CA PHE A 78 -6.51 -32.91 25.53
C PHE A 78 -6.17 -33.28 24.09
N ALA A 79 -5.84 -32.27 23.30
CA ALA A 79 -5.29 -32.44 21.96
C ALA A 79 -4.20 -31.42 21.67
N LEU A 80 -3.31 -31.79 20.76
CA LEU A 80 -2.21 -30.97 20.28
C LEU A 80 -2.19 -30.97 18.75
N THR A 81 -1.97 -29.81 18.16
CA THR A 81 -1.56 -29.71 16.75
C THR A 81 -0.20 -29.05 16.68
N PHE A 82 0.60 -29.43 15.69
CA PHE A 82 1.90 -28.87 15.37
C PHE A 82 1.96 -28.59 13.87
N GLY A 83 2.33 -27.37 13.48
CA GLY A 83 2.40 -26.94 12.08
C GLY A 83 3.68 -26.16 11.77
N GLY A 84 4.23 -26.38 10.58
CA GLY A 84 5.43 -25.70 10.10
C GLY A 84 6.03 -26.42 8.90
N TYR A 85 7.36 -26.50 8.84
CA TYR A 85 8.14 -27.12 7.78
C TYR A 85 9.15 -28.12 8.36
N ILE A 86 9.49 -29.14 7.57
CA ILE A 86 10.59 -30.08 7.79
C ILE A 86 11.59 -30.02 6.64
N GLU A 87 12.87 -29.80 6.93
CA GLU A 87 13.93 -29.88 5.93
C GLU A 87 14.42 -31.32 5.75
N VAL A 88 14.40 -31.79 4.50
CA VAL A 88 14.99 -33.08 4.12
C VAL A 88 16.26 -32.86 3.29
N PRO A 89 17.41 -33.43 3.69
CA PRO A 89 18.71 -33.03 3.12
C PRO A 89 19.02 -33.67 1.77
N THR A 90 18.28 -34.70 1.36
CA THR A 90 18.58 -35.46 0.13
C THR A 90 17.31 -35.96 -0.52
N THR A 91 17.18 -35.74 -1.83
CA THR A 91 16.07 -36.23 -2.65
C THR A 91 15.95 -37.75 -2.59
N GLY A 92 14.76 -38.27 -2.34
CA GLY A 92 14.41 -39.69 -2.44
C GLY A 92 13.22 -40.08 -1.57
N THR A 93 13.02 -41.38 -1.39
CA THR A 93 11.89 -41.93 -0.61
C THR A 93 12.18 -41.85 0.89
N TYR A 94 11.35 -41.11 1.62
CA TYR A 94 11.35 -41.07 3.09
C TYR A 94 10.22 -41.94 3.64
N THR A 95 10.48 -42.60 4.76
CA THR A 95 9.46 -43.24 5.59
C THR A 95 9.32 -42.42 6.87
N PHE A 96 8.10 -41.95 7.16
CA PHE A 96 7.76 -41.27 8.41
C PHE A 96 7.02 -42.23 9.34
N TYR A 97 7.20 -42.05 10.64
CA TYR A 97 6.59 -42.88 11.69
C TYR A 97 5.99 -41.98 12.78
N LEU A 98 4.80 -42.35 13.26
CA LEU A 98 4.21 -41.81 14.50
C LEU A 98 3.99 -42.96 15.47
N THR A 99 4.49 -42.82 16.69
CA THR A 99 4.08 -43.66 17.83
C THR A 99 3.20 -42.83 18.75
N SER A 100 1.94 -43.22 18.96
CA SER A 100 1.03 -42.49 19.85
C SER A 100 0.12 -43.37 20.72
N ASP A 101 -0.27 -42.80 21.86
CA ASP A 101 -1.35 -43.19 22.77
C ASP A 101 -2.02 -41.88 23.23
N ASP A 102 -3.26 -41.56 22.87
CA ASP A 102 -4.17 -42.21 21.90
C ASP A 102 -3.81 -41.85 20.42
N GLY A 103 -4.71 -41.17 19.69
CA GLY A 103 -4.67 -41.09 18.23
C GLY A 103 -3.83 -39.93 17.68
N SER A 104 -3.15 -40.15 16.55
CA SER A 104 -2.35 -39.14 15.86
C SER A 104 -2.36 -39.26 14.33
N ARG A 105 -2.04 -38.16 13.64
CA ARG A 105 -1.85 -38.12 12.19
C ARG A 105 -0.69 -37.21 11.81
N MET A 106 0.04 -37.55 10.74
CA MET A 106 1.10 -36.71 10.17
C MET A 106 0.87 -36.49 8.68
N TRP A 107 0.97 -35.24 8.28
CA TRP A 107 0.97 -34.80 6.89
C TRP A 107 2.33 -34.23 6.51
N ILE A 108 2.78 -34.51 5.28
CA ILE A 108 3.90 -33.83 4.64
C ILE A 108 3.34 -33.09 3.43
N GLY A 109 3.30 -31.77 3.55
CA GLY A 109 2.35 -30.90 2.88
C GLY A 109 0.94 -31.31 3.23
N ASP A 110 0.32 -31.96 2.27
CA ASP A 110 -1.11 -32.24 2.11
C ASP A 110 -1.40 -33.74 2.11
N GLN A 111 -0.36 -34.54 1.87
CA GLN A 111 -0.43 -35.98 1.89
C GLN A 111 -0.43 -36.46 3.34
N LEU A 112 -1.52 -37.10 3.76
CA LEU A 112 -1.54 -37.89 4.99
C LEU A 112 -0.53 -39.04 4.82
N VAL A 113 0.62 -38.92 5.47
CA VAL A 113 1.69 -39.93 5.39
C VAL A 113 1.52 -40.98 6.46
N VAL A 114 1.08 -40.59 7.66
CA VAL A 114 0.83 -41.52 8.77
C VAL A 114 -0.55 -41.27 9.35
N ASP A 115 -1.41 -42.29 9.33
CA ASP A 115 -2.71 -42.28 10.01
C ASP A 115 -2.69 -43.29 11.17
N ASN A 116 -2.70 -42.78 12.39
CA ASN A 116 -2.73 -43.53 13.64
C ASN A 116 -3.89 -43.02 14.52
N ASP A 117 -5.04 -42.71 13.92
CA ASP A 117 -6.20 -42.14 14.61
C ASP A 117 -7.06 -43.22 15.31
N GLY A 118 -7.84 -42.80 16.32
CA GLY A 118 -8.69 -43.66 17.14
C GLY A 118 -8.13 -43.89 18.55
N LEU A 119 -8.85 -44.70 19.34
CA LEU A 119 -8.44 -45.05 20.71
C LEU A 119 -7.56 -46.30 20.71
N HIS A 120 -6.38 -46.18 21.28
CA HIS A 120 -5.43 -47.30 21.41
C HIS A 120 -4.29 -46.92 22.36
N GLY A 121 -3.69 -47.92 23.01
CA GLY A 121 -2.42 -47.75 23.72
C GLY A 121 -1.27 -47.39 22.77
N PRO A 122 0.01 -47.40 23.21
CA PRO A 122 1.13 -46.97 22.38
C PRO A 122 1.29 -47.85 21.13
N VAL A 123 0.95 -47.30 19.97
CA VAL A 123 1.03 -47.98 18.67
C VAL A 123 1.85 -47.13 17.71
N GLU A 124 2.75 -47.77 16.96
CA GLU A 124 3.50 -47.15 15.87
C GLU A 124 2.79 -47.41 14.53
N GLN A 125 2.61 -46.35 13.74
CA GLN A 125 2.25 -46.43 12.32
C GLN A 125 3.29 -45.71 11.48
N SER A 126 3.34 -46.05 10.19
CA SER A 126 4.30 -45.45 9.26
C SER A 126 3.74 -45.35 7.85
N GLY A 127 4.29 -44.43 7.07
CA GLY A 127 4.05 -44.36 5.63
C GLY A 127 5.22 -43.73 4.89
N THR A 128 5.21 -43.87 3.57
CA THR A 128 6.31 -43.43 2.71
C THR A 128 5.89 -42.30 1.79
N ILE A 129 6.80 -41.36 1.54
CA ILE A 129 6.62 -40.27 0.59
C ILE A 129 7.95 -39.98 -0.14
N ASP A 130 7.86 -39.70 -1.44
CA ASP A 130 9.00 -39.34 -2.28
C ASP A 130 9.20 -37.82 -2.25
N LEU A 131 10.35 -37.34 -1.75
CA LEU A 131 10.63 -35.92 -1.54
C LEU A 131 11.86 -35.45 -2.33
N GLN A 132 11.85 -34.22 -2.84
CA GLN A 132 13.06 -33.50 -3.25
C GLN A 132 13.79 -32.93 -2.02
N ALA A 133 15.11 -32.75 -2.11
CA ALA A 133 15.87 -32.07 -1.05
C ALA A 133 15.37 -30.63 -0.84
N GLY A 134 15.24 -30.20 0.41
CA GLY A 134 14.74 -28.88 0.81
C GLY A 134 13.62 -28.97 1.85
N LEU A 135 12.89 -27.87 2.04
CA LEU A 135 11.81 -27.74 3.02
C LEU A 135 10.51 -28.37 2.50
N HIS A 136 9.77 -29.03 3.39
CA HIS A 136 8.44 -29.60 3.15
C HIS A 136 7.51 -29.19 4.28
N ALA A 137 6.31 -28.70 4.02
CA ALA A 137 5.36 -28.40 5.09
C ALA A 137 5.08 -29.66 5.91
N ILE A 138 4.91 -29.54 7.22
CA ILE A 138 4.58 -30.66 8.10
C ILE A 138 3.47 -30.25 9.05
N THR A 139 2.46 -31.12 9.16
CA THR A 139 1.42 -31.03 10.20
C THR A 139 1.42 -32.33 11.00
N VAL A 140 1.43 -32.23 12.33
CA VAL A 140 1.20 -33.37 13.24
C VAL A 140 0.01 -33.04 14.13
N GLN A 141 -0.96 -33.94 14.20
CA GLN A 141 -2.12 -33.82 15.10
C GLN A 141 -2.14 -34.99 16.07
N PHE A 142 -2.58 -34.75 17.30
CA PHE A 142 -2.65 -35.74 18.38
C PHE A 142 -3.81 -35.45 19.33
N PHE A 143 -4.43 -36.49 19.89
CA PHE A 143 -5.32 -36.36 21.05
C PHE A 143 -5.06 -37.46 22.08
N GLU A 144 -5.39 -37.15 23.33
CA GLU A 144 -5.35 -38.08 24.46
C GLU A 144 -6.70 -38.07 25.20
N ARG A 145 -7.33 -39.24 25.35
CA ARG A 145 -8.60 -39.37 26.09
C ARG A 145 -8.38 -39.71 27.56
N GLY A 146 -7.45 -40.60 27.86
CA GLY A 146 -7.03 -40.93 29.22
C GLY A 146 -6.37 -42.31 29.30
N GLY A 147 -5.31 -42.43 30.11
CA GLY A 147 -4.47 -43.63 30.11
C GLY A 147 -3.02 -43.23 30.38
N GLY A 148 -2.09 -43.84 29.63
CA GLY A 148 -0.75 -43.28 29.47
C GLY A 148 -0.67 -42.56 28.13
N GLU A 149 0.24 -41.60 27.99
CA GLU A 149 0.27 -40.70 26.84
C GLU A 149 1.65 -40.71 26.17
N VAL A 150 1.68 -40.78 24.84
CA VAL A 150 2.91 -40.65 24.08
C VAL A 150 2.65 -40.10 22.68
N LEU A 151 3.59 -39.31 22.17
CA LEU A 151 3.67 -38.90 20.77
C LEU A 151 5.15 -38.83 20.38
N ILE A 152 5.57 -39.64 19.41
CA ILE A 152 6.96 -39.66 18.90
C ILE A 152 6.93 -39.63 17.38
N ALA A 153 7.51 -38.59 16.77
CA ALA A 153 7.70 -38.47 15.33
C ALA A 153 9.12 -38.89 14.89
N GLN A 154 9.20 -39.86 13.97
CA GLN A 154 10.47 -40.39 13.46
C GLN A 154 10.48 -40.45 11.93
N TYR A 155 11.67 -40.54 11.34
CA TYR A 155 11.84 -40.69 9.90
C TYR A 155 13.06 -41.56 9.53
N ALA A 156 13.04 -42.14 8.33
CA ALA A 156 14.15 -42.81 7.67
C ALA A 156 14.16 -42.43 6.19
N GLY A 157 15.32 -42.34 5.54
CA GLY A 157 15.41 -41.90 4.15
C GLY A 157 16.80 -42.09 3.55
N PRO A 158 17.08 -41.53 2.36
CA PRO A 158 18.40 -41.60 1.72
C PRO A 158 19.49 -41.06 2.66
N GLY A 159 20.40 -41.93 3.10
CA GLY A 159 21.48 -41.56 4.03
C GLY A 159 21.06 -41.37 5.50
N ILE A 160 19.79 -41.63 5.85
CA ILE A 160 19.23 -41.44 7.19
C ILE A 160 18.63 -42.77 7.68
N SER A 161 19.26 -43.42 8.67
CA SER A 161 18.65 -44.54 9.39
C SER A 161 17.48 -44.06 10.25
N LYS A 162 16.47 -44.92 10.49
CA LYS A 162 15.31 -44.59 11.33
C LYS A 162 15.75 -43.93 12.65
N GLN A 163 15.31 -42.71 12.86
CA GLN A 163 15.61 -41.91 14.06
C GLN A 163 14.48 -40.91 14.32
N THR A 164 14.39 -40.40 15.54
CA THR A 164 13.53 -39.24 15.85
C THR A 164 13.93 -38.06 14.96
N ILE A 165 12.95 -37.35 14.42
CA ILE A 165 13.23 -36.20 13.57
C ILE A 165 13.95 -35.15 14.44
N PRO A 166 15.17 -34.72 14.08
CA PRO A 166 15.91 -33.77 14.89
C PRO A 166 15.18 -32.42 14.90
N ALA A 167 15.17 -31.72 16.05
CA ALA A 167 14.56 -30.39 16.17
C ALA A 167 15.08 -29.39 15.12
N SER A 168 16.35 -29.52 14.72
CA SER A 168 16.97 -28.69 13.69
C SER A 168 16.40 -28.89 12.29
N ALA A 169 15.61 -29.94 12.06
CA ALA A 169 14.91 -30.13 10.80
C ALA A 169 13.59 -29.35 10.74
N PHE A 170 13.07 -28.83 11.86
CA PHE A 170 11.77 -28.15 11.88
C PHE A 170 11.88 -26.64 11.83
N SER A 171 10.95 -25.99 11.11
CA SER A 171 10.80 -24.53 11.11
C SER A 171 9.34 -24.03 10.95
N HIS A 172 9.06 -22.74 11.19
CA HIS A 172 7.76 -22.06 11.02
C HIS A 172 7.95 -20.59 10.58
N ASP A 173 6.90 -19.95 10.06
CA ASP A 173 6.90 -18.54 9.62
C ASP A 173 6.78 -17.53 10.78
N VAL A 174 7.27 -16.30 10.62
CA VAL A 174 7.12 -15.17 11.58
C VAL A 174 6.76 -13.84 10.91
N PRO A 175 5.96 -12.94 11.54
CA PRO A 175 5.67 -11.60 11.04
C PRO A 175 6.91 -10.68 11.10
N ASP A 176 7.17 -9.90 10.04
CA ASP A 176 8.42 -9.11 9.90
C ASP A 176 8.18 -7.73 9.23
N LEU A 177 7.88 -6.67 10.02
CA LEU A 177 7.96 -5.27 9.55
C LEU A 177 9.03 -4.49 10.37
N PRO A 178 9.84 -3.58 9.78
CA PRO A 178 10.91 -2.86 10.51
C PRO A 178 10.42 -1.87 11.59
N GLY A 179 11.20 -1.62 12.64
CA GLY A 179 10.92 -0.64 13.71
C GLY A 179 10.00 -1.15 14.83
N LEU A 180 9.79 -0.36 15.89
CA LEU A 180 8.94 -0.65 17.06
C LEU A 180 7.69 0.25 17.07
N ALA A 181 6.57 -0.23 17.60
CA ALA A 181 5.43 0.64 17.92
C ALA A 181 5.77 1.45 19.18
N TYR A 182 5.71 2.78 19.12
CA TYR A 182 5.93 3.64 20.29
C TYR A 182 4.67 4.33 20.75
N ARG A 183 4.62 4.66 22.05
CA ARG A 183 3.60 5.51 22.65
C ARG A 183 4.25 6.55 23.56
N TYR A 184 3.78 7.78 23.48
CA TYR A 184 4.24 8.93 24.26
C TYR A 184 3.20 9.33 25.30
N PHE A 185 3.67 9.66 26.50
CA PHE A 185 2.84 10.03 27.65
C PHE A 185 3.45 11.26 28.34
N GLU A 186 2.62 12.07 29.01
CA GLU A 186 3.11 13.15 29.86
C GLU A 186 2.79 12.88 31.34
N GLY A 187 3.76 13.15 32.20
CA GLY A 187 3.57 13.02 33.64
C GLY A 187 4.85 13.21 34.45
N ALA A 188 4.67 13.71 35.67
CA ALA A 188 5.76 13.97 36.60
C ALA A 188 5.97 12.77 37.52
N TRP A 189 6.69 11.76 37.03
CA TRP A 189 6.93 10.52 37.77
C TRP A 189 8.32 10.50 38.41
N ASN A 190 8.43 9.78 39.53
CA ASN A 190 9.72 9.50 40.19
C ASN A 190 10.25 8.10 39.85
N ASN A 191 9.41 7.25 39.28
CA ASN A 191 9.65 5.89 38.79
C ASN A 191 8.67 5.67 37.62
N LEU A 192 8.97 4.75 36.72
CA LEU A 192 8.09 4.42 35.60
C LEU A 192 6.66 4.16 36.08
N PRO A 193 5.65 4.83 35.50
CA PRO A 193 4.26 4.53 35.79
C PRO A 193 3.85 3.17 35.21
N ASP A 194 2.68 2.71 35.62
CA ASP A 194 1.97 1.64 34.93
C ASP A 194 1.31 2.21 33.66
N PHE A 195 2.03 2.17 32.54
CA PHE A 195 1.60 2.76 31.26
C PHE A 195 0.30 2.15 30.72
N ASP A 196 -0.02 0.90 31.06
CA ASP A 196 -1.26 0.24 30.64
C ASP A 196 -2.51 0.88 31.27
N THR A 197 -2.34 1.63 32.37
CA THR A 197 -3.41 2.38 33.03
C THR A 197 -3.53 3.82 32.54
N LEU A 198 -2.63 4.24 31.65
CA LEU A 198 -2.55 5.59 31.12
C LEU A 198 -2.99 5.63 29.66
N THR A 199 -3.56 6.76 29.23
CA THR A 199 -3.87 7.00 27.83
C THR A 199 -2.67 7.70 27.17
N PRO A 200 -2.10 7.16 26.09
CA PRO A 200 -1.01 7.80 25.37
C PRO A 200 -1.47 9.09 24.68
N ILE A 201 -0.60 10.10 24.63
CA ILE A 201 -0.83 11.37 23.93
C ILE A 201 -0.56 11.24 22.44
N THR A 202 0.51 10.51 22.10
CA THR A 202 0.92 10.23 20.72
C THR A 202 1.30 8.76 20.59
N THR A 203 0.99 8.14 19.45
CA THR A 203 1.48 6.81 19.10
C THR A 203 2.11 6.85 17.71
N GLY A 204 3.03 5.94 17.42
CA GLY A 204 3.64 5.88 16.09
C GLY A 204 4.64 4.74 15.95
N ILE A 205 5.46 4.80 14.90
CA ILE A 205 6.51 3.81 14.65
C ILE A 205 7.88 4.45 14.87
N ALA A 206 8.67 3.83 15.73
CA ALA A 206 10.04 4.21 16.02
C ALA A 206 11.02 3.33 15.23
N SER A 207 11.99 3.93 14.53
CA SER A 207 13.06 3.15 13.92
C SER A 207 13.96 2.53 14.98
N ASP A 208 14.08 3.20 16.13
CA ASP A 208 14.92 2.84 17.27
C ASP A 208 14.29 3.36 18.58
N PRO A 209 14.52 2.71 19.72
CA PRO A 209 14.02 3.19 21.01
C PRO A 209 14.87 4.36 21.55
N VAL A 210 14.55 5.59 21.14
CA VAL A 210 15.29 6.82 21.51
C VAL A 210 14.39 7.92 22.05
N VAL A 211 14.96 8.86 22.83
CA VAL A 211 14.19 9.94 23.50
C VAL A 211 13.60 10.99 22.54
N THR A 212 14.04 11.05 21.29
CA THR A 212 13.57 12.04 20.30
C THR A 212 12.10 11.87 19.91
N TYR A 213 11.46 10.75 20.31
CA TYR A 213 10.02 10.56 20.19
C TYR A 213 9.21 11.25 21.32
N GLY A 214 9.88 11.83 22.32
CA GLY A 214 9.27 12.71 23.29
C GLY A 214 8.92 14.07 22.69
N GLU A 215 7.70 14.57 22.95
CA GLU A 215 7.24 15.87 22.42
C GLU A 215 7.60 17.06 23.34
N ARG A 216 8.22 16.81 24.50
CA ARG A 216 8.65 17.81 25.48
C ARG A 216 10.05 17.51 26.01
N GLU A 217 10.72 18.54 26.53
CA GLU A 217 12.06 18.39 27.11
C GLU A 217 12.05 17.59 28.42
N ASP A 218 11.07 17.82 29.28
CA ASP A 218 10.95 17.17 30.59
C ASP A 218 9.51 16.68 30.82
N VAL A 219 9.34 15.78 31.80
CA VAL A 219 8.03 15.34 32.33
C VAL A 219 7.25 14.49 31.33
N PHE A 220 7.91 13.48 30.77
CA PHE A 220 7.30 12.59 29.79
C PHE A 220 7.72 11.13 29.97
N GLY A 221 7.04 10.24 29.24
CA GLY A 221 7.36 8.82 29.18
C GLY A 221 7.15 8.28 27.78
N LEU A 222 7.89 7.22 27.45
CA LEU A 222 7.81 6.51 26.18
C LEU A 222 7.69 5.02 26.46
N THR A 223 6.82 4.34 25.71
CA THR A 223 6.86 2.87 25.57
C THR A 223 7.24 2.53 24.14
N PHE A 224 7.93 1.42 23.96
CA PHE A 224 8.26 0.82 22.67
C PHE A 224 7.95 -0.67 22.74
N ASP A 225 7.18 -1.17 21.78
CA ASP A 225 6.76 -2.56 21.67
C ASP A 225 7.11 -3.12 20.30
N GLY A 226 7.56 -4.36 20.26
CA GLY A 226 7.85 -5.07 19.02
C GLY A 226 8.81 -6.22 19.29
N TYR A 227 9.84 -6.33 18.46
CA TYR A 227 10.80 -7.41 18.53
C TYR A 227 12.23 -6.96 18.22
N ILE A 228 13.20 -7.68 18.79
CA ILE A 228 14.63 -7.57 18.49
C ILE A 228 15.13 -8.80 17.72
N ASP A 229 15.64 -8.61 16.50
CA ASP A 229 16.31 -9.62 15.70
C ASP A 229 17.75 -9.85 16.16
N VAL A 230 18.11 -11.11 16.41
CA VAL A 230 19.50 -11.48 16.68
C VAL A 230 19.97 -12.62 15.78
N PRO A 231 21.21 -12.59 15.27
CA PRO A 231 21.64 -13.52 14.21
C PRO A 231 22.03 -14.93 14.71
N THR A 232 22.11 -15.16 16.02
CA THR A 232 22.59 -16.44 16.57
C THR A 232 21.97 -16.72 17.93
N THR A 233 21.35 -17.89 18.11
CA THR A 233 20.83 -18.30 19.42
C THR A 233 21.96 -18.33 20.44
N GLY A 234 21.71 -17.74 21.62
CA GLY A 234 22.65 -17.81 22.73
C GLY A 234 22.36 -16.82 23.83
N THR A 235 23.27 -16.73 24.78
CA THR A 235 23.18 -15.74 25.87
C THR A 235 23.65 -14.39 25.36
N TYR A 236 22.75 -13.40 25.44
CA TYR A 236 23.03 -12.00 25.17
C TYR A 236 23.05 -11.21 26.48
N THR A 237 23.92 -10.22 26.56
CA THR A 237 23.79 -9.14 27.55
C THR A 237 23.13 -7.96 26.87
N LEU A 238 21.96 -7.55 27.35
CA LEU A 238 21.26 -6.35 26.92
C LEU A 238 21.56 -5.21 27.89
N TYR A 239 21.67 -3.99 27.36
CA TYR A 239 21.99 -2.79 28.11
C TYR A 239 20.98 -1.69 27.79
N THR A 240 20.55 -0.95 28.81
CA THR A 240 19.87 0.34 28.65
C THR A 240 20.74 1.42 29.28
N LYS A 241 21.05 2.48 28.52
CA LYS A 241 21.59 3.72 29.09
C LYS A 241 20.51 4.78 29.07
N SER A 242 20.06 5.22 30.24
CA SER A 242 18.99 6.20 30.36
C SER A 242 19.28 7.35 31.34
N ASP A 243 18.68 8.50 31.07
CA ASP A 243 18.51 9.68 31.93
C ASP A 243 17.09 10.17 31.61
N ASP A 244 16.10 10.10 32.49
CA ASP A 244 16.04 9.37 33.77
C ASP A 244 15.86 7.84 33.58
N GLY A 245 14.72 7.26 33.99
CA GLY A 245 14.55 5.83 34.23
C GLY A 245 14.07 5.03 33.02
N SER A 246 14.50 3.77 32.92
CA SER A 246 14.04 2.84 31.89
C SER A 246 13.92 1.38 32.38
N ARG A 247 13.09 0.59 31.71
CA ARG A 247 13.02 -0.87 31.87
C ARG A 247 12.92 -1.54 30.51
N LEU A 248 13.51 -2.72 30.39
CA LEU A 248 13.49 -3.53 29.17
C LEU A 248 13.10 -4.97 29.51
N TRP A 249 12.10 -5.48 28.81
CA TRP A 249 11.62 -6.85 28.89
C TRP A 249 11.88 -7.61 27.60
N ILE A 250 12.11 -8.92 27.72
CA ILE A 250 12.03 -9.86 26.60
C ILE A 250 10.88 -10.81 26.88
N GLY A 251 9.82 -10.74 26.07
CA GLY A 251 8.50 -11.26 26.44
C GLY A 251 8.08 -10.68 27.79
N ASP A 252 7.67 -11.55 28.71
CA ASP A 252 7.29 -11.13 30.08
C ASP A 252 8.48 -11.03 31.05
N GLN A 253 9.70 -11.39 30.63
CA GLN A 253 10.87 -11.38 31.50
C GLN A 253 11.51 -9.99 31.55
N LEU A 254 11.48 -9.33 32.71
CA LEU A 254 12.28 -8.12 32.95
C LEU A 254 13.77 -8.47 32.90
N VAL A 255 14.48 -7.93 31.90
CA VAL A 255 15.91 -8.20 31.69
C VAL A 255 16.76 -7.06 32.24
N VAL A 256 16.37 -5.81 31.99
CA VAL A 256 17.10 -4.62 32.48
C VAL A 256 16.14 -3.75 33.29
N ASP A 257 16.50 -3.50 34.55
CA ASP A 257 15.79 -2.57 35.42
C ASP A 257 16.71 -1.39 35.75
N ASN A 258 16.49 -0.28 35.05
CA ASN A 258 17.20 0.99 35.22
C ASN A 258 16.20 2.09 35.61
N ASP A 259 15.21 1.74 36.45
CA ASP A 259 14.13 2.65 36.85
C ASP A 259 14.56 3.61 37.98
N GLY A 260 13.82 4.71 38.12
CA GLY A 260 14.06 5.76 39.10
C GLY A 260 14.75 6.99 38.50
N LEU A 261 15.02 7.98 39.35
CA LEU A 261 15.64 9.25 38.93
C LEU A 261 17.15 9.17 39.01
N HIS A 262 17.82 9.50 37.91
CA HIS A 262 19.28 9.50 37.81
C HIS A 262 19.73 10.15 36.51
N GLY A 263 20.93 10.76 36.54
CA GLY A 263 21.63 11.16 35.31
C GLY A 263 21.98 9.96 34.41
N PRO A 264 22.69 10.17 33.28
CA PRO A 264 22.93 9.13 32.27
C PRO A 264 23.64 7.91 32.86
N THR A 265 22.88 6.84 33.07
CA THR A 265 23.33 5.62 33.74
C THR A 265 23.07 4.42 32.85
N GLU A 266 24.08 3.56 32.67
CA GLU A 266 23.96 2.32 31.90
C GLU A 266 23.84 1.13 32.86
N VAL A 267 22.79 0.34 32.68
CA VAL A 267 22.54 -0.92 33.39
C VAL A 267 22.38 -2.04 32.36
N SER A 268 22.65 -3.27 32.78
CA SER A 268 22.56 -4.43 31.92
C SER A 268 21.95 -5.64 32.60
N GLY A 269 21.51 -6.58 31.77
CA GLY A 269 21.03 -7.89 32.18
C GLY A 269 21.28 -8.93 31.10
N THR A 270 21.33 -10.19 31.50
CA THR A 270 21.56 -11.31 30.59
C THR A 270 20.30 -12.11 30.34
N VAL A 271 20.05 -12.47 29.09
CA VAL A 271 18.91 -13.28 28.66
C VAL A 271 19.36 -14.22 27.55
N THR A 272 18.71 -15.38 27.44
CA THR A 272 18.95 -16.27 26.31
C THR A 272 17.97 -15.89 25.21
N LEU A 273 18.50 -15.37 24.08
CA LEU A 273 17.72 -15.05 22.90
C LEU A 273 17.83 -16.18 21.88
N GLN A 274 16.76 -16.43 21.16
CA GLN A 274 16.79 -17.30 19.98
C GLN A 274 17.22 -16.49 18.76
N ALA A 275 17.95 -17.11 17.82
CA ALA A 275 18.20 -16.48 16.53
C ALA A 275 16.86 -16.08 15.88
N GLY A 276 16.79 -14.86 15.33
CA GLY A 276 15.56 -14.23 14.89
C GLY A 276 15.01 -13.19 15.88
N LEU A 277 13.78 -12.75 15.65
CA LEU A 277 13.02 -11.80 16.48
C LEU A 277 12.67 -12.34 17.87
N ASN A 278 12.96 -11.60 18.91
CA ASN A 278 12.53 -11.89 20.27
C ASN A 278 11.63 -10.74 20.73
N PRO A 279 10.43 -11.00 21.28
CA PRO A 279 9.52 -9.92 21.69
C PRO A 279 10.22 -9.03 22.70
N ILE A 280 10.15 -7.73 22.49
CA ILE A 280 10.81 -6.73 23.33
C ILE A 280 9.85 -5.60 23.65
N THR A 281 9.82 -5.23 24.93
CA THR A 281 9.14 -4.04 25.41
C THR A 281 10.15 -3.17 26.14
N ILE A 282 10.13 -1.86 25.88
CA ILE A 282 11.01 -0.88 26.52
C ILE A 282 10.16 0.27 27.02
N HIS A 283 10.26 0.56 28.31
CA HIS A 283 9.63 1.72 28.92
C HIS A 283 10.70 2.72 29.35
N TYR A 284 10.40 4.01 29.20
CA TYR A 284 11.27 5.13 29.57
C TYR A 284 10.47 6.27 30.20
N MET A 285 11.07 6.99 31.15
CA MET A 285 10.55 8.24 31.69
C MET A 285 11.66 9.29 31.79
N GLU A 286 11.28 10.55 31.59
CA GLU A 286 12.09 11.72 31.83
C GLU A 286 11.38 12.64 32.82
N ARG A 287 12.05 13.02 33.92
CA ARG A 287 11.48 13.95 34.89
C ARG A 287 12.04 15.36 34.74
N GLY A 288 13.33 15.51 34.48
CA GLY A 288 13.97 16.80 34.41
C GLY A 288 15.49 16.72 34.26
N GLY A 289 16.07 17.39 33.27
CA GLY A 289 17.52 17.54 33.15
C GLY A 289 18.08 17.20 31.78
N GLY A 290 19.06 16.30 31.73
CA GLY A 290 19.51 15.73 30.47
C GLY A 290 18.62 14.54 30.11
N GLN A 291 18.50 14.20 28.83
CA GLN A 291 17.71 13.05 28.40
C GLN A 291 18.50 12.12 27.49
N VAL A 292 18.45 10.82 27.78
CA VAL A 292 19.03 9.80 26.89
C VAL A 292 18.29 8.48 27.07
N LEU A 293 18.18 7.73 25.97
CA LEU A 293 17.79 6.32 25.95
C LEU A 293 18.60 5.68 24.82
N GLU A 294 19.47 4.74 25.18
CA GLU A 294 20.24 3.94 24.22
C GLU A 294 20.13 2.46 24.60
N VAL A 295 19.78 1.61 23.65
CA VAL A 295 19.76 0.16 23.83
C VAL A 295 20.97 -0.46 23.12
N ARG A 296 21.76 -1.24 23.87
CA ARG A 296 22.94 -1.96 23.36
C ARG A 296 22.83 -3.44 23.65
N TYR A 297 23.56 -4.24 22.90
CA TYR A 297 23.66 -5.68 23.11
C TYR A 297 25.08 -6.20 22.83
N GLU A 298 25.44 -7.31 23.49
CA GLU A 298 26.59 -8.15 23.13
C GLU A 298 26.15 -9.62 23.20
N GLY A 299 26.75 -10.49 22.40
CA GLY A 299 26.34 -11.89 22.33
C GLY A 299 27.26 -12.74 21.44
N PRO A 300 26.81 -13.94 21.04
CA PRO A 300 27.60 -14.83 20.18
C PRO A 300 28.06 -14.11 18.90
N SER A 301 29.38 -14.02 18.71
CA SER A 301 30.01 -13.34 17.57
C SER A 301 29.68 -11.85 17.41
N ILE A 302 29.12 -11.21 18.45
CA ILE A 302 28.77 -9.78 18.48
C ILE A 302 29.46 -9.11 19.68
N SER A 303 30.41 -8.21 19.42
CA SER A 303 30.93 -7.30 20.43
C SER A 303 29.89 -6.25 20.82
N LYS A 304 29.92 -5.77 22.07
CA LYS A 304 29.01 -4.73 22.56
C LYS A 304 28.88 -3.56 21.58
N GLN A 305 27.67 -3.33 21.11
CA GLN A 305 27.31 -2.27 20.17
C GLN A 305 25.87 -1.80 20.40
N ILE A 306 25.51 -0.64 19.84
CA ILE A 306 24.11 -0.23 19.72
C ILE A 306 23.38 -1.29 18.89
N VAL A 307 22.17 -1.66 19.31
CA VAL A 307 21.32 -2.57 18.53
C VAL A 307 21.05 -1.87 17.18
N PRO A 308 21.43 -2.46 16.03
CA PRO A 308 21.21 -1.84 14.73
C PRO A 308 19.72 -1.57 14.49
N SER A 309 19.39 -0.48 13.78
CA SER A 309 18.00 -0.16 13.47
C SER A 309 17.29 -1.27 12.67
N SER A 310 18.06 -1.99 11.84
CA SER A 310 17.62 -3.16 11.10
C SER A 310 17.31 -4.39 11.96
N SER A 311 17.59 -4.34 13.26
CA SER A 311 17.26 -5.40 14.21
C SER A 311 15.95 -5.12 14.96
N TRP A 312 15.29 -3.99 14.74
CA TRP A 312 13.99 -3.70 15.34
C TRP A 312 12.87 -4.04 14.40
N HIS A 313 11.84 -4.73 14.90
CA HIS A 313 10.69 -5.15 14.11
C HIS A 313 9.40 -5.05 14.91
N ARG A 314 8.26 -5.03 14.23
CA ARG A 314 6.91 -4.92 14.81
C ARG A 314 5.90 -5.75 14.03
N ASP A 315 4.72 -5.87 14.62
CA ASP A 315 3.56 -6.41 13.95
C ASP A 315 2.98 -5.44 12.91
N ASP A 316 2.22 -5.99 11.97
CA ASP A 316 1.53 -5.22 10.92
C ASP A 316 0.23 -4.60 11.45
N ASP A 317 0.35 -3.41 12.01
CA ASP A 317 -0.78 -2.57 12.43
C ASP A 317 -1.50 -1.87 11.27
N SER A 318 -1.39 -2.36 10.02
CA SER A 318 -2.15 -1.78 8.91
C SER A 318 -3.66 -1.92 9.16
N LEU A 319 -4.25 -0.87 9.72
CA LEU A 319 -5.67 -0.70 9.97
C LEU A 319 -6.45 -1.21 8.75
N GLN A 320 -7.10 -2.36 8.93
CA GLN A 320 -7.97 -2.94 7.95
C GLN A 320 -9.18 -2.02 7.78
N MET A 321 -9.69 -1.86 6.55
CA MET A 321 -10.87 -1.02 6.29
C MET A 321 -12.14 -1.46 7.02
N PHE A 322 -12.13 -2.69 7.52
CA PHE A 322 -13.16 -3.36 8.29
C PHE A 322 -12.45 -4.22 9.32
N ASP A 323 -12.82 -4.06 10.58
CA ASP A 323 -12.31 -4.87 11.68
C ASP A 323 -13.43 -5.79 12.14
N ASN A 324 -13.29 -7.10 11.91
CA ASN A 324 -14.29 -8.07 12.36
C ASN A 324 -14.39 -8.19 13.87
N ASP A 325 -13.31 -7.82 14.56
CA ASP A 325 -13.20 -7.86 16.01
C ASP A 325 -13.81 -6.59 16.65
N ALA A 326 -14.10 -5.55 15.85
CA ALA A 326 -14.87 -4.39 16.28
C ALA A 326 -16.30 -4.77 16.67
N TYR A 327 -16.84 -4.09 17.69
CA TYR A 327 -18.17 -4.37 18.20
C TYR A 327 -19.25 -4.03 17.15
N LEU A 328 -19.99 -5.03 16.69
CA LEU A 328 -21.12 -4.81 15.79
C LEU A 328 -22.23 -4.05 16.54
N VAL A 329 -22.64 -2.90 15.99
CA VAL A 329 -23.83 -2.18 16.44
C VAL A 329 -24.98 -2.53 15.49
N PRO A 330 -25.92 -3.40 15.85
CA PRO A 330 -27.06 -3.70 14.98
C PRO A 330 -27.90 -2.43 14.77
N ILE A 331 -28.55 -2.29 13.62
CA ILE A 331 -29.43 -1.14 13.33
C ILE A 331 -30.57 -1.00 14.35
N ALA A 332 -31.00 -2.11 14.96
CA ALA A 332 -31.98 -2.11 16.05
C ALA A 332 -31.50 -1.37 17.31
N ASP A 333 -30.18 -1.21 17.48
CA ASP A 333 -29.53 -0.51 18.59
C ASP A 333 -29.02 0.89 18.21
N ALA A 334 -29.47 1.44 17.07
CA ALA A 334 -29.01 2.73 16.56
C ALA A 334 -29.17 3.88 17.59
N ALA A 335 -30.22 3.85 18.42
CA ALA A 335 -30.46 4.85 19.47
C ALA A 335 -29.32 4.97 20.48
N ASN A 336 -28.52 3.91 20.65
CA ASN A 336 -27.38 3.86 21.58
C ASN A 336 -26.03 4.01 20.86
N LEU A 337 -26.00 4.37 19.56
CA LEU A 337 -24.78 4.37 18.74
C LEU A 337 -23.59 5.11 19.39
N GLN A 338 -23.81 6.33 19.92
CA GLN A 338 -22.75 7.06 20.65
C GLN A 338 -22.28 6.29 21.88
N THR A 339 -23.21 5.81 22.71
CA THR A 339 -22.87 5.03 23.90
C THR A 339 -22.08 3.77 23.56
N ARG A 340 -22.35 3.13 22.41
CA ARG A 340 -21.57 1.98 21.94
C ARG A 340 -20.16 2.39 21.53
N LEU A 341 -20.01 3.47 20.79
CA LEU A 341 -18.70 4.01 20.43
C LEU A 341 -17.88 4.33 21.69
N ASP A 342 -18.48 4.99 22.67
CA ASP A 342 -17.82 5.35 23.94
C ASP A 342 -17.47 4.13 24.79
N THR A 343 -18.28 3.07 24.75
CA THR A 343 -18.06 1.86 25.57
C THR A 343 -16.97 0.97 24.98
N TYR A 344 -16.97 0.77 23.67
CA TYR A 344 -16.12 -0.23 23.02
C TYR A 344 -14.88 0.37 22.36
N GLY A 345 -14.84 1.68 22.13
CA GLY A 345 -13.78 2.37 21.41
C GLY A 345 -13.78 2.06 19.90
N SER A 346 -14.02 0.81 19.52
CA SER A 346 -14.06 0.33 18.14
C SER A 346 -15.42 -0.32 17.82
N ILE A 347 -16.13 0.21 16.83
CA ILE A 347 -17.44 -0.32 16.41
C ILE A 347 -17.50 -0.56 14.91
N ARG A 348 -18.34 -1.51 14.50
CA ARG A 348 -18.71 -1.74 13.10
C ARG A 348 -20.21 -1.64 12.88
N LEU A 349 -20.60 -1.20 11.69
CA LEU A 349 -21.97 -0.88 11.32
C LEU A 349 -22.52 -1.83 10.25
N GLU A 350 -23.83 -2.02 10.25
CA GLU A 350 -24.57 -2.66 9.17
C GLU A 350 -24.80 -1.67 8.02
N ALA A 351 -25.15 -2.17 6.83
CA ALA A 351 -25.55 -1.35 5.68
C ALA A 351 -26.95 -0.75 5.91
N ALA A 352 -27.04 0.27 6.76
CA ALA A 352 -28.30 0.88 7.18
C ALA A 352 -28.14 2.37 7.54
N ASP A 353 -29.28 3.06 7.71
CA ASP A 353 -29.32 4.47 8.07
C ASP A 353 -29.52 4.69 9.58
N TYR A 354 -28.41 4.77 10.31
CA TYR A 354 -28.36 5.04 11.74
C TYR A 354 -28.78 6.47 12.09
N SER A 355 -28.85 7.40 11.13
CA SER A 355 -29.29 8.78 11.40
C SER A 355 -30.80 8.92 11.61
N VAL A 356 -31.59 7.88 11.30
CA VAL A 356 -33.06 7.93 11.44
C VAL A 356 -33.49 7.75 12.90
N ASN A 357 -32.91 6.77 13.59
CA ASN A 357 -33.25 6.41 14.97
C ASN A 357 -32.06 6.54 15.94
N GLY A 358 -30.90 6.97 15.45
CA GLY A 358 -29.70 7.18 16.26
C GLY A 358 -29.58 8.60 16.83
N PRO A 359 -28.40 8.94 17.37
CA PRO A 359 -28.18 10.26 17.94
C PRO A 359 -28.24 11.36 16.87
N THR A 360 -28.45 12.60 17.29
CA THR A 360 -28.48 13.75 16.37
C THR A 360 -27.14 14.03 15.71
N GLU A 361 -26.05 13.75 16.42
CA GLU A 361 -24.67 13.77 15.97
C GLU A 361 -23.89 12.66 16.66
N LEU A 362 -22.76 12.27 16.06
CA LEU A 362 -21.80 11.33 16.64
C LEU A 362 -20.51 12.08 16.92
N VAL A 363 -20.11 12.20 18.18
CA VAL A 363 -18.89 12.87 18.60
C VAL A 363 -17.75 11.87 18.61
N LEU A 364 -16.69 12.16 17.86
CA LEU A 364 -15.50 11.34 17.73
C LEU A 364 -14.42 11.83 18.70
N SER A 365 -14.07 10.99 19.67
CA SER A 365 -12.97 11.18 20.61
C SER A 365 -11.72 10.42 20.17
N SER A 366 -10.58 10.67 20.81
CA SER A 366 -9.30 10.01 20.50
C SER A 366 -9.40 8.49 20.57
N ASP A 367 -8.62 7.82 19.72
CA ASP A 367 -8.47 6.37 19.60
C ASP A 367 -9.76 5.61 19.21
N GLN A 368 -10.88 6.32 19.01
CA GLN A 368 -12.14 5.72 18.59
C GLN A 368 -12.13 5.34 17.11
N LYS A 369 -12.73 4.20 16.78
CA LYS A 369 -12.77 3.62 15.43
C LYS A 369 -14.20 3.29 15.02
N ILE A 370 -14.60 3.73 13.83
CA ILE A 370 -15.91 3.46 13.25
C ILE A 370 -15.71 2.81 11.88
N PHE A 371 -16.09 1.55 11.78
CA PHE A 371 -16.02 0.76 10.55
C PHE A 371 -17.41 0.66 9.92
N GLY A 372 -17.63 1.42 8.85
CA GLY A 372 -18.82 1.29 8.02
C GLY A 372 -18.73 0.16 7.01
N VAL A 373 -19.80 0.01 6.22
CA VAL A 373 -19.87 -0.81 5.02
C VAL A 373 -20.61 -0.01 3.94
N PRO A 374 -20.48 -0.33 2.64
CA PRO A 374 -21.25 0.34 1.59
C PRO A 374 -22.76 0.37 1.91
N GLY A 375 -23.33 1.58 2.00
CA GLY A 375 -24.73 1.79 2.39
C GLY A 375 -24.93 2.19 3.86
N ALA A 376 -23.91 2.13 4.71
CA ALA A 376 -23.95 2.66 6.06
C ALA A 376 -24.06 4.19 6.04
N ILE A 377 -25.07 4.72 6.72
CA ILE A 377 -25.32 6.15 6.85
C ILE A 377 -25.41 6.49 8.33
N VAL A 378 -24.65 7.49 8.76
CA VAL A 378 -24.62 7.97 10.14
C VAL A 378 -25.07 9.44 10.18
N PRO A 379 -25.48 9.95 11.36
CA PRO A 379 -25.59 11.40 11.56
C PRO A 379 -24.26 12.10 11.30
N GLN A 380 -24.24 13.43 11.41
CA GLN A 380 -22.98 14.19 11.34
C GLN A 380 -21.95 13.60 12.32
N ILE A 381 -20.69 13.50 11.90
CA ILE A 381 -19.58 13.15 12.78
C ILE A 381 -18.89 14.45 13.18
N THR A 382 -18.95 14.79 14.47
CA THR A 382 -18.27 15.95 15.04
C THR A 382 -16.94 15.49 15.62
N VAL A 383 -15.83 15.98 15.05
CA VAL A 383 -14.47 15.70 15.53
C VAL A 383 -14.13 16.79 16.54
N ALA A 384 -14.08 16.40 17.81
CA ALA A 384 -13.79 17.33 18.89
C ALA A 384 -12.35 17.87 18.79
N GLY A 385 -12.14 19.08 19.30
CA GLY A 385 -10.80 19.65 19.36
C GLY A 385 -9.82 18.79 20.17
N GLY A 386 -8.65 18.51 19.63
CA GLY A 386 -7.64 17.66 20.29
C GLY A 386 -7.81 16.14 20.06
N THR A 387 -8.78 15.71 19.26
CA THR A 387 -8.97 14.29 18.91
C THR A 387 -7.76 13.74 18.14
N ARG A 388 -7.25 12.58 18.56
CA ARG A 388 -6.06 11.92 18.00
C ARG A 388 -6.26 10.44 17.70
N HIS A 389 -5.57 9.94 16.68
CA HIS A 389 -5.50 8.52 16.28
C HIS A 389 -6.86 7.83 16.04
N SER A 390 -7.91 8.59 15.77
CA SER A 390 -9.22 8.04 15.48
C SER A 390 -9.33 7.59 14.02
N PHE A 391 -10.17 6.60 13.75
CA PHE A 391 -10.36 6.04 12.41
C PHE A 391 -11.83 5.97 12.02
N VAL A 392 -12.17 6.40 10.79
CA VAL A 392 -13.53 6.27 10.25
C VAL A 392 -13.48 5.77 8.81
N SER A 393 -14.23 4.72 8.49
CA SER A 393 -14.29 4.17 7.13
C SER A 393 -15.70 3.88 6.60
N TYR A 394 -15.82 3.84 5.27
CA TYR A 394 -16.92 3.21 4.52
C TYR A 394 -18.33 3.65 4.93
N LEU A 395 -18.53 4.95 5.06
CA LEU A 395 -19.84 5.48 5.42
C LEU A 395 -20.16 6.78 4.71
N ARG A 396 -21.42 7.18 4.87
CA ARG A 396 -21.90 8.53 4.59
C ARG A 396 -22.31 9.20 5.90
N ALA A 397 -21.77 10.37 6.20
CA ALA A 397 -22.26 11.21 7.29
C ALA A 397 -23.20 12.30 6.74
N LYS A 398 -24.38 12.45 7.35
CA LYS A 398 -25.36 13.50 7.01
C LYS A 398 -24.98 14.86 7.63
N GLY A 399 -25.82 15.88 7.41
CA GLY A 399 -25.61 17.22 7.98
C GLY A 399 -24.38 17.90 7.39
N SER A 400 -23.51 18.44 8.24
CA SER A 400 -22.23 19.01 7.83
C SER A 400 -21.17 17.95 7.47
N GLY A 401 -21.52 16.67 7.54
CA GLY A 401 -20.67 15.54 7.18
C GLY A 401 -19.68 15.19 8.30
N ILE A 402 -18.38 15.27 8.00
CA ILE A 402 -17.31 15.23 8.99
C ILE A 402 -16.98 16.69 9.33
N TYR A 403 -17.31 17.09 10.55
CA TYR A 403 -17.20 18.46 11.04
C TYR A 403 -16.13 18.55 12.13
N PHE A 404 -15.05 19.27 11.85
CA PHE A 404 -14.06 19.66 12.86
C PHE A 404 -14.53 20.97 13.50
N GLU A 405 -14.81 20.91 14.80
CA GLU A 405 -15.32 22.07 15.55
C GLU A 405 -14.22 23.10 15.85
N PRO A 406 -14.59 24.39 16.01
CA PRO A 406 -13.63 25.44 16.38
C PRO A 406 -12.84 25.09 17.65
N SER A 407 -11.52 24.99 17.51
CA SER A 407 -10.63 24.69 18.63
C SER A 407 -9.19 25.07 18.31
N ALA A 408 -8.47 25.54 19.34
CA ALA A 408 -7.03 25.75 19.28
C ALA A 408 -6.24 24.46 19.54
N LEU A 409 -6.87 23.41 20.07
CA LEU A 409 -6.24 22.11 20.32
C LEU A 409 -6.10 21.35 19.01
N PRO A 410 -4.89 20.96 18.58
CA PRO A 410 -4.69 20.26 17.32
C PRO A 410 -5.37 18.88 17.32
N CYS A 411 -6.26 18.65 16.36
CA CYS A 411 -6.70 17.32 15.98
C CYS A 411 -5.64 16.71 15.06
N SER A 412 -5.07 15.56 15.44
CA SER A 412 -3.91 15.01 14.71
C SER A 412 -3.82 13.50 14.66
N GLY A 413 -3.22 12.97 13.59
CA GLY A 413 -3.04 11.52 13.42
C GLY A 413 -4.34 10.75 13.17
N ASN A 414 -5.46 11.43 12.88
CA ASN A 414 -6.72 10.78 12.55
C ASN A 414 -6.75 10.37 11.07
N ALA A 415 -7.48 9.29 10.78
CA ALA A 415 -7.62 8.77 9.43
C ALA A 415 -9.09 8.58 9.03
N PHE A 416 -9.48 9.12 7.88
CA PHE A 416 -10.82 9.00 7.30
C PHE A 416 -10.72 8.39 5.91
N ARG A 417 -11.44 7.30 5.65
CA ARG A 417 -11.21 6.49 4.45
C ARG A 417 -12.49 6.04 3.75
N ALA A 418 -12.50 6.07 2.43
CA ALA A 418 -13.63 5.62 1.60
C ALA A 418 -14.97 6.26 2.01
N ILE A 419 -14.95 7.57 2.24
CA ILE A 419 -16.11 8.36 2.62
C ILE A 419 -16.86 8.79 1.36
N THR A 420 -18.19 8.65 1.35
CA THR A 420 -19.01 8.96 0.18
C THR A 420 -20.12 9.96 0.50
N ASN A 421 -20.40 10.87 -0.42
CA ASN A 421 -21.49 11.85 -0.35
C ASN A 421 -21.61 12.55 1.02
N THR A 422 -20.46 12.97 1.54
CA THR A 422 -20.25 13.56 2.85
C THR A 422 -19.43 14.83 2.66
N SER A 423 -19.77 15.92 3.33
CA SER A 423 -18.91 17.12 3.30
C SER A 423 -17.79 16.97 4.33
N LEU A 424 -16.61 17.51 4.03
CA LEU A 424 -15.56 17.76 5.01
C LEU A 424 -15.61 19.24 5.37
N THR A 425 -15.93 19.54 6.62
CA THR A 425 -16.08 20.91 7.11
C THR A 425 -15.10 21.14 8.25
N ILE A 426 -14.24 22.14 8.11
CA ILE A 426 -13.26 22.56 9.11
C ILE A 426 -13.53 24.04 9.39
N ASP A 427 -14.00 24.34 10.58
CA ASP A 427 -14.44 25.69 10.97
C ASP A 427 -13.59 26.17 12.14
N ASN A 428 -12.63 27.04 11.86
CA ASN A 428 -11.68 27.60 12.82
C ASN A 428 -11.01 26.56 13.73
N ALA A 429 -10.79 25.36 13.18
CA ALA A 429 -10.21 24.22 13.89
C ALA A 429 -8.73 24.09 13.56
N THR A 430 -7.94 23.69 14.56
CA THR A 430 -6.55 23.32 14.38
C THR A 430 -6.46 21.87 13.94
N VAL A 431 -6.07 21.62 12.68
CA VAL A 431 -6.03 20.28 12.09
C VAL A 431 -4.64 20.02 11.51
N GLU A 432 -3.95 19.00 12.00
CA GLU A 432 -2.59 18.69 11.54
C GLU A 432 -2.26 17.21 11.45
N ASN A 433 -1.42 16.81 10.49
CA ASN A 433 -0.96 15.44 10.33
C ASN A 433 -2.13 14.41 10.23
N ASN A 434 -3.26 14.79 9.66
CA ASN A 434 -4.39 13.88 9.42
C ASN A 434 -4.37 13.33 7.99
N LEU A 435 -4.94 12.14 7.84
CA LEU A 435 -5.01 11.41 6.58
C LEU A 435 -6.47 11.29 6.12
N PHE A 436 -6.76 11.85 4.95
CA PHE A 436 -8.08 11.75 4.30
C PHE A 436 -7.92 11.02 2.98
N VAL A 437 -8.52 9.84 2.84
CA VAL A 437 -8.35 8.98 1.67
C VAL A 437 -9.70 8.60 1.06
N GLY A 438 -9.84 8.74 -0.25
CA GLY A 438 -10.92 8.06 -0.96
C GLY A 438 -12.28 8.75 -0.88
N PHE A 439 -12.31 10.06 -0.73
CA PHE A 439 -13.54 10.84 -0.63
C PHE A 439 -14.25 10.95 -1.99
N ARG A 440 -15.52 10.53 -2.05
CA ARG A 440 -16.34 10.55 -3.27
C ARG A 440 -17.52 11.51 -3.12
N LEU A 441 -17.79 12.31 -4.15
CA LEU A 441 -18.88 13.31 -4.17
C LEU A 441 -18.84 14.21 -2.92
N THR A 442 -17.66 14.71 -2.58
CA THR A 442 -17.39 15.43 -1.33
C THR A 442 -17.22 16.93 -1.58
N LYS A 443 -17.80 17.78 -0.73
CA LYS A 443 -17.40 19.19 -0.65
C LYS A 443 -16.34 19.34 0.44
N VAL A 444 -15.30 20.10 0.17
CA VAL A 444 -14.28 20.43 1.18
C VAL A 444 -14.40 21.92 1.49
N ASN A 445 -14.79 22.24 2.72
CA ASN A 445 -14.97 23.60 3.20
C ASN A 445 -14.09 23.81 4.42
N VAL A 446 -13.05 24.60 4.26
CA VAL A 446 -12.16 25.01 5.34
C VAL A 446 -12.25 26.53 5.46
N ASP A 447 -12.66 26.99 6.64
CA ASP A 447 -12.67 28.40 7.00
C ASP A 447 -12.00 28.60 8.35
N ASN A 448 -10.72 28.93 8.29
CA ASN A 448 -9.88 29.25 9.45
C ASN A 448 -9.61 30.76 9.56
N SER A 449 -10.45 31.59 8.93
CA SER A 449 -10.24 33.05 8.85
C SER A 449 -10.23 33.75 10.22
N TYR A 450 -10.81 33.14 11.26
CA TYR A 450 -10.93 33.71 12.60
C TYR A 450 -10.20 32.90 13.69
N GLY A 451 -9.63 31.74 13.36
CA GLY A 451 -8.88 30.86 14.26
C GLY A 451 -8.52 29.54 13.60
N GLY A 452 -7.69 28.72 14.25
CA GLY A 452 -7.27 27.42 13.71
C GLY A 452 -6.29 27.51 12.54
N TYR A 453 -5.84 26.35 12.06
CA TYR A 453 -4.92 26.22 10.92
C TYR A 453 -5.02 24.83 10.29
N LEU A 454 -4.47 24.68 9.08
CA LEU A 454 -4.19 23.38 8.46
C LEU A 454 -2.68 23.16 8.34
N ARG A 455 -2.13 22.09 8.92
CA ARG A 455 -0.71 21.76 8.77
C ARG A 455 -0.46 20.31 8.39
N ASN A 456 0.33 20.05 7.35
CA ASN A 456 0.79 18.69 6.99
C ASN A 456 -0.32 17.65 6.76
N ASN A 457 -1.55 18.08 6.43
CA ASN A 457 -2.62 17.13 6.16
C ASN A 457 -2.53 16.58 4.75
N ARG A 458 -3.00 15.34 4.59
CA ARG A 458 -2.96 14.61 3.33
C ARG A 458 -4.35 14.33 2.84
N PHE A 459 -4.66 14.89 1.68
CA PHE A 459 -5.93 14.72 1.01
C PHE A 459 -5.71 13.86 -0.24
N ILE A 460 -5.96 12.57 -0.10
CA ILE A 460 -5.67 11.56 -1.13
C ILE A 460 -6.98 11.13 -1.78
N ARG A 461 -7.08 11.32 -3.09
CA ARG A 461 -8.25 10.99 -3.90
C ARG A 461 -9.54 11.63 -3.39
N PHE A 462 -9.86 12.79 -3.95
CA PHE A 462 -11.15 13.45 -3.76
C PHE A 462 -11.87 13.56 -5.10
N THR A 463 -13.15 13.19 -5.15
CA THR A 463 -13.99 13.47 -6.32
C THR A 463 -15.13 14.40 -5.96
N VAL A 464 -15.35 15.39 -6.82
CA VAL A 464 -16.44 16.34 -6.67
C VAL A 464 -17.16 16.46 -8.01
N HIS A 465 -18.46 16.14 -8.01
CA HIS A 465 -19.27 16.13 -9.22
C HIS A 465 -20.43 17.12 -9.08
N ALA A 466 -20.52 18.09 -9.99
CA ALA A 466 -21.61 19.04 -10.18
C ALA A 466 -21.94 19.93 -8.95
N ALA A 467 -21.15 19.85 -7.88
CA ALA A 467 -21.27 20.67 -6.69
C ALA A 467 -20.58 22.04 -6.90
N TYR A 468 -21.02 23.07 -6.18
CA TYR A 468 -20.39 24.40 -6.16
C TYR A 468 -20.65 25.12 -4.81
N PRO A 469 -19.67 25.89 -4.26
CA PRO A 469 -18.23 25.69 -4.49
C PRO A 469 -17.79 24.24 -4.14
N GLN A 470 -16.67 23.79 -4.72
CA GLN A 470 -16.18 22.41 -4.54
C GLN A 470 -15.10 22.31 -3.46
N LEU A 471 -14.12 23.21 -3.52
CA LEU A 471 -13.02 23.30 -2.59
C LEU A 471 -12.87 24.75 -2.11
N VAL A 472 -13.09 24.99 -0.84
CA VAL A 472 -12.83 26.28 -0.19
C VAL A 472 -11.79 26.04 0.89
N ILE A 473 -10.69 26.80 0.84
CA ILE A 473 -9.63 26.80 1.86
C ILE A 473 -9.25 28.23 2.17
N ASN A 474 -9.83 28.76 3.25
CA ASN A 474 -9.44 30.08 3.77
C ASN A 474 -8.59 29.87 5.03
N GLY A 475 -7.34 30.32 4.95
CA GLY A 475 -6.41 30.30 6.08
C GLY A 475 -6.48 31.57 6.92
N ASN A 476 -5.47 31.75 7.78
CA ASN A 476 -5.35 32.86 8.69
C ASN A 476 -4.03 33.59 8.47
N THR A 477 -4.05 34.92 8.61
CA THR A 477 -2.84 35.77 8.49
C THR A 477 -2.24 36.16 9.85
N ALA A 478 -2.89 35.78 10.95
CA ALA A 478 -2.39 36.03 12.30
C ALA A 478 -1.20 35.10 12.60
N SER A 479 -0.13 35.68 13.15
CA SER A 479 1.06 34.92 13.49
C SER A 479 0.76 33.77 14.46
N GLY A 480 1.27 32.57 14.15
CA GLY A 480 1.00 31.32 14.88
C GLY A 480 -0.15 30.49 14.30
N PHE A 481 -0.96 31.02 13.39
CA PHE A 481 -2.09 30.33 12.73
C PHE A 481 -1.86 30.08 11.23
N GLU A 482 -0.61 30.19 10.79
CA GLU A 482 -0.24 29.95 9.40
C GLU A 482 -0.51 28.50 9.00
N SER A 483 -1.05 28.30 7.79
CA SER A 483 -1.39 26.98 7.23
C SER A 483 -0.38 26.58 6.15
N TYR A 484 0.22 25.39 6.26
CA TYR A 484 1.32 24.96 5.39
C TYR A 484 1.45 23.43 5.28
N GLY A 485 2.25 22.95 4.33
CA GLY A 485 2.59 21.53 4.18
C GLY A 485 1.43 20.63 3.76
N ASN A 486 0.26 21.19 3.43
CA ASN A 486 -0.90 20.42 3.02
C ASN A 486 -0.78 19.99 1.55
N VAL A 487 -1.13 18.73 1.27
CA VAL A 487 -1.02 18.16 -0.06
C VAL A 487 -2.34 17.49 -0.47
N PHE A 488 -2.81 17.86 -1.65
CA PHE A 488 -3.88 17.18 -2.37
C PHE A 488 -3.26 16.27 -3.43
N LEU A 489 -3.25 14.97 -3.16
CA LEU A 489 -2.77 13.96 -4.09
C LEU A 489 -3.98 13.31 -4.77
N TRP A 490 -4.13 13.60 -6.05
CA TRP A 490 -5.26 13.23 -6.89
C TRP A 490 -6.57 13.90 -6.45
N PHE A 491 -7.02 14.87 -7.25
CA PHE A 491 -8.31 15.52 -7.09
C PHE A 491 -9.07 15.49 -8.41
N ASN A 492 -10.38 15.25 -8.39
CA ASN A 492 -11.22 15.31 -9.58
C ASN A 492 -12.28 16.40 -9.43
N PHE A 493 -12.09 17.50 -10.17
CA PHE A 493 -13.06 18.56 -10.37
C PHE A 493 -13.89 18.26 -11.62
N LEU A 494 -15.12 17.79 -11.42
CA LEU A 494 -16.07 17.54 -12.51
C LEU A 494 -17.29 18.46 -12.33
N THR A 495 -17.39 19.53 -13.11
CA THR A 495 -18.34 20.62 -12.80
C THR A 495 -19.11 21.17 -14.00
N SER A 496 -20.39 21.48 -13.78
CA SER A 496 -21.24 22.20 -14.72
C SER A 496 -21.09 23.73 -14.65
N HIS A 497 -20.35 24.24 -13.67
CA HIS A 497 -20.08 25.66 -13.42
C HIS A 497 -18.55 25.92 -13.39
N SER A 498 -18.12 27.17 -13.45
CA SER A 498 -16.71 27.58 -13.37
C SER A 498 -16.21 27.93 -11.95
N TYR A 499 -17.11 28.07 -10.97
CA TYR A 499 -16.71 28.29 -9.57
C TYR A 499 -16.34 26.99 -8.86
N VAL A 500 -15.06 26.64 -8.89
CA VAL A 500 -14.54 25.34 -8.42
C VAL A 500 -13.76 25.46 -7.12
N THR A 501 -12.78 26.36 -7.09
CA THR A 501 -11.88 26.55 -5.95
C THR A 501 -11.92 27.99 -5.42
N GLN A 502 -11.68 28.13 -4.12
CA GLN A 502 -11.26 29.38 -3.47
C GLN A 502 -10.18 29.02 -2.47
N ILE A 503 -8.97 29.57 -2.62
CA ILE A 503 -7.83 29.25 -1.76
C ILE A 503 -7.16 30.56 -1.35
N ASP A 504 -7.23 30.88 -0.07
CA ASP A 504 -6.71 32.12 0.49
C ASP A 504 -5.85 31.83 1.72
N TYR A 505 -4.83 32.66 1.94
CA TYR A 505 -4.01 32.74 3.15
C TYR A 505 -3.36 31.41 3.57
N GLN A 506 -2.84 30.66 2.60
CA GLN A 506 -1.96 29.50 2.82
C GLN A 506 -0.50 29.94 2.65
N ASP A 507 0.41 29.53 3.54
CA ASP A 507 1.85 29.74 3.33
C ASP A 507 2.35 28.86 2.17
N ASP A 508 1.88 27.61 2.10
CA ASP A 508 2.03 26.78 0.91
C ASP A 508 0.90 25.76 0.73
N LEU A 509 0.64 25.40 -0.53
CA LEU A 509 -0.32 24.35 -0.90
C LEU A 509 0.13 23.61 -2.16
N THR A 510 0.03 22.28 -2.14
CA THR A 510 0.48 21.42 -3.24
C THR A 510 -0.65 20.54 -3.79
N PHE A 511 -0.81 20.52 -5.12
CA PHE A 511 -1.68 19.60 -5.85
C PHE A 511 -0.84 18.71 -6.77
N VAL A 512 -1.02 17.39 -6.67
CA VAL A 512 -0.35 16.40 -7.51
C VAL A 512 -1.39 15.52 -8.18
N GLY A 513 -1.50 15.59 -9.50
CA GLY A 513 -2.52 14.90 -10.28
C GLY A 513 -3.89 15.53 -10.03
N THR A 514 -4.45 16.19 -11.03
CA THR A 514 -5.79 16.77 -10.90
C THR A 514 -6.56 16.60 -12.19
N ASP A 515 -7.77 16.05 -12.12
CA ASP A 515 -8.73 16.18 -13.20
C ASP A 515 -9.43 17.52 -13.06
N SER A 516 -9.38 18.31 -14.12
CA SER A 516 -9.86 19.68 -14.14
C SER A 516 -10.83 19.81 -15.32
N GLU A 517 -12.07 19.34 -15.11
CA GLU A 517 -13.11 19.29 -16.12
C GLU A 517 -14.29 20.20 -15.75
N SER A 518 -14.44 21.29 -16.51
CA SER A 518 -15.57 22.22 -16.38
C SER A 518 -16.24 22.44 -17.71
N TRP A 519 -17.57 22.31 -17.74
CA TRP A 519 -18.32 22.49 -18.98
C TRP A 519 -18.96 23.87 -19.10
N ASN A 520 -19.17 24.58 -17.99
CA ASN A 520 -19.78 25.92 -17.89
C ASN A 520 -20.85 26.23 -18.97
N TRP A 521 -21.74 25.27 -19.28
CA TRP A 521 -22.62 25.30 -20.46
C TRP A 521 -23.50 26.53 -20.55
N ASN A 522 -23.90 27.07 -19.40
CA ASN A 522 -24.80 28.21 -19.30
C ASN A 522 -24.08 29.50 -18.89
N ASN A 523 -22.74 29.52 -18.90
CA ASN A 523 -21.92 30.66 -18.47
C ASN A 523 -22.32 31.19 -17.09
N TYR A 524 -22.43 30.29 -16.12
CA TYR A 524 -22.96 30.62 -14.80
C TYR A 524 -22.01 31.49 -13.98
N ASP A 525 -20.70 31.39 -14.24
CA ASP A 525 -19.64 32.12 -13.55
C ASP A 525 -18.45 32.28 -14.52
N ASN A 526 -17.46 33.11 -14.18
CA ASN A 526 -16.27 33.39 -15.00
C ASN A 526 -14.93 33.16 -14.27
N ARG A 527 -14.95 32.64 -13.04
CA ARG A 527 -13.75 32.31 -12.27
C ARG A 527 -12.96 31.16 -12.88
N ALA A 528 -11.68 31.10 -12.53
CA ALA A 528 -10.79 30.03 -12.96
C ALA A 528 -11.02 28.74 -12.16
N LEU A 529 -10.66 27.60 -12.75
CA LEU A 529 -10.67 26.29 -12.10
C LEU A 529 -9.88 26.33 -10.78
N PHE A 530 -8.68 26.91 -10.82
CA PHE A 530 -7.85 27.25 -9.68
C PHE A 530 -7.91 28.76 -9.45
N SER A 531 -8.53 29.19 -8.35
CA SER A 531 -8.62 30.59 -7.96
C SER A 531 -7.99 30.78 -6.58
N THR A 532 -6.99 31.67 -6.48
CA THR A 532 -6.37 32.02 -5.20
C THR A 532 -6.34 33.52 -4.97
N GLY A 533 -6.60 33.95 -3.74
CA GLY A 533 -6.23 35.27 -3.23
C GLY A 533 -4.78 35.29 -2.75
N ASP A 534 -4.52 36.11 -1.73
CA ASP A 534 -3.19 36.28 -1.14
C ASP A 534 -2.74 34.97 -0.48
N MET A 535 -1.61 34.43 -0.92
CA MET A 535 -1.00 33.23 -0.33
C MET A 535 0.50 33.19 -0.69
N GLY A 536 1.27 32.31 -0.03
CA GLY A 536 2.70 32.13 -0.30
C GLY A 536 2.95 31.35 -1.59
N THR A 537 3.18 30.03 -1.50
CA THR A 537 3.48 29.20 -2.67
C THR A 537 2.32 28.28 -3.08
N LEU A 538 1.95 28.31 -4.36
CA LEU A 538 1.07 27.31 -4.99
C LEU A 538 1.88 26.37 -5.89
N ARG A 539 1.73 25.05 -5.70
CA ARG A 539 2.35 24.03 -6.55
C ARG A 539 1.30 23.18 -7.26
N LEU A 540 1.39 23.09 -8.58
CA LEU A 540 0.51 22.27 -9.42
C LEU A 540 1.35 21.31 -10.26
N PHE A 541 1.11 20.01 -10.12
CA PHE A 541 1.82 18.99 -10.88
C PHE A 541 0.86 18.02 -11.57
N ALA A 542 1.12 17.73 -12.84
CA ALA A 542 0.36 16.76 -13.64
C ALA A 542 -1.16 17.00 -13.64
N CYS A 543 -1.60 18.26 -13.57
CA CYS A 543 -3.01 18.60 -13.74
C CYS A 543 -3.42 18.45 -15.21
N GLN A 544 -4.60 17.92 -15.42
CA GLN A 544 -5.15 17.57 -16.73
C GLN A 544 -6.67 17.74 -16.75
N GLY A 545 -7.31 17.37 -17.84
CA GLY A 545 -8.77 17.45 -18.00
C GLY A 545 -9.14 18.28 -19.21
N GLY A 546 -10.44 18.48 -19.37
CA GLY A 546 -11.00 19.14 -20.55
C GLY A 546 -12.12 20.08 -20.20
N ASN A 547 -12.18 21.19 -20.92
CA ASN A 547 -13.31 22.10 -20.93
C ASN A 547 -13.98 21.91 -22.29
N HIS A 548 -15.25 21.50 -22.30
CA HIS A 548 -15.96 21.04 -23.49
C HIS A 548 -17.08 22.03 -23.85
N LEU A 549 -16.74 23.03 -24.68
CA LEU A 549 -17.69 24.05 -25.14
C LEU A 549 -17.50 24.46 -26.61
N PRO A 550 -18.58 24.90 -27.29
CA PRO A 550 -18.48 25.68 -28.51
C PRO A 550 -17.92 27.09 -28.22
N SER A 551 -16.60 27.21 -28.42
CA SER A 551 -15.77 28.38 -28.75
C SER A 551 -15.83 29.71 -27.96
N THR A 552 -16.75 29.97 -27.02
CA THR A 552 -16.81 31.32 -26.36
C THR A 552 -16.95 31.41 -24.83
N ASN A 553 -17.30 30.35 -24.09
CA ASN A 553 -17.56 30.43 -22.62
C ASN A 553 -16.59 29.59 -21.76
N TRP A 554 -15.31 29.59 -22.12
CA TRP A 554 -14.30 28.76 -21.48
C TRP A 554 -13.98 29.21 -20.04
N THR A 555 -14.06 28.29 -19.08
CA THR A 555 -13.41 28.38 -17.76
C THR A 555 -11.88 28.49 -17.88
N PRO A 556 -11.24 29.58 -17.40
CA PRO A 556 -9.78 29.68 -17.30
C PRO A 556 -9.20 28.63 -16.34
N LEU A 557 -7.94 28.24 -16.53
CA LEU A 557 -7.26 27.28 -15.65
C LEU A 557 -6.90 27.88 -14.30
N LEU A 558 -6.19 29.01 -14.30
CA LEU A 558 -5.60 29.58 -13.09
C LEU A 558 -5.81 31.10 -13.04
N ASP A 559 -6.31 31.60 -11.92
CA ASP A 559 -6.31 33.01 -11.54
C ASP A 559 -5.76 33.11 -10.11
N THR A 560 -4.57 33.69 -9.93
CA THR A 560 -3.86 33.55 -8.65
C THR A 560 -3.14 34.82 -8.23
N ASN A 561 -3.25 35.13 -6.94
CA ASN A 561 -2.42 36.10 -6.24
C ASN A 561 -1.40 35.46 -5.29
N ALA A 562 -1.06 34.17 -5.49
CA ALA A 562 0.05 33.53 -4.79
C ALA A 562 1.37 34.25 -5.09
N GLU A 563 2.23 34.47 -4.10
CA GLU A 563 3.55 35.09 -4.27
C GLU A 563 4.41 34.29 -5.25
N GLU A 564 4.45 32.97 -5.08
CA GLU A 564 5.17 32.02 -5.92
C GLU A 564 4.23 30.96 -6.51
N VAL A 565 4.40 30.67 -7.80
CA VAL A 565 3.68 29.58 -8.47
C VAL A 565 4.66 28.62 -9.13
N VAL A 566 4.50 27.32 -8.89
CA VAL A 566 5.24 26.26 -9.55
C VAL A 566 4.27 25.36 -10.30
N MET A 567 4.45 25.22 -11.61
CA MET A 567 3.62 24.36 -12.46
C MET A 567 4.48 23.41 -13.28
N MET A 568 4.16 22.12 -13.28
CA MET A 568 4.89 21.11 -14.05
C MET A 568 3.94 20.06 -14.65
N GLY A 569 4.17 19.69 -15.91
CA GLY A 569 3.43 18.58 -16.56
C GLY A 569 1.94 18.88 -16.84
N MET A 570 1.57 20.16 -16.98
CA MET A 570 0.17 20.58 -17.16
C MET A 570 -0.38 20.21 -18.54
N SER A 571 -1.53 19.53 -18.58
CA SER A 571 -2.21 19.09 -19.81
C SER A 571 -3.74 19.28 -19.76
N VAL A 572 -4.19 20.49 -19.42
CA VAL A 572 -5.62 20.86 -19.37
C VAL A 572 -6.05 21.52 -20.69
N SER A 573 -7.19 21.10 -21.25
CA SER A 573 -7.76 21.64 -22.50
C SER A 573 -8.97 22.56 -22.26
N PRO A 574 -9.27 23.53 -23.15
CA PRO A 574 -8.42 23.98 -24.25
C PRO A 574 -7.29 24.86 -23.69
N ASN A 575 -6.22 24.94 -24.45
CA ASN A 575 -5.04 25.74 -24.16
C ASN A 575 -4.93 26.92 -25.16
N ASN A 576 -6.09 27.47 -25.53
CA ASN A 576 -6.27 28.47 -26.59
C ASN A 576 -5.66 29.85 -26.23
N LEU A 577 -5.20 30.59 -27.24
CA LEU A 577 -4.53 31.90 -27.17
C LEU A 577 -5.48 33.13 -27.18
N LEU A 578 -6.81 32.94 -27.26
CA LEU A 578 -7.76 34.06 -27.45
C LEU A 578 -8.13 34.83 -26.18
N THR A 579 -8.11 34.19 -25.01
CA THR A 579 -8.33 34.82 -23.68
C THR A 579 -7.32 34.24 -22.69
N PRO A 580 -6.87 34.98 -21.66
CA PRO A 580 -5.92 34.45 -20.69
C PRO A 580 -6.45 33.19 -20.00
N ASN A 581 -5.70 32.11 -20.11
CA ASN A 581 -5.99 30.85 -19.44
C ASN A 581 -5.35 30.82 -18.05
N ILE A 582 -4.21 31.49 -17.91
CA ILE A 582 -3.51 31.71 -16.65
C ILE A 582 -3.42 33.22 -16.43
N THR A 583 -3.89 33.68 -15.28
CA THR A 583 -3.75 35.06 -14.82
C THR A 583 -2.93 35.07 -13.54
N TYR A 584 -1.78 35.73 -13.58
CA TYR A 584 -1.01 36.09 -12.39
C TYR A 584 -1.40 37.50 -11.98
N GLN A 585 -1.98 37.63 -10.79
CA GLN A 585 -2.40 38.89 -10.20
C GLN A 585 -1.19 39.73 -9.76
N SER A 586 -1.42 40.97 -9.33
CA SER A 586 -0.33 41.94 -9.05
C SER A 586 0.57 41.56 -7.88
N GLY A 587 0.11 40.72 -6.96
CA GLY A 587 0.87 40.21 -5.82
C GLY A 587 1.79 39.04 -6.17
N ASN A 588 1.59 38.36 -7.31
CA ASN A 588 2.51 37.31 -7.73
C ASN A 588 3.85 37.93 -8.14
N VAL A 589 4.94 37.46 -7.53
CA VAL A 589 6.29 37.99 -7.76
C VAL A 589 7.17 37.04 -8.55
N ARG A 590 6.88 35.72 -8.55
CA ARG A 590 7.65 34.76 -9.34
C ARG A 590 6.88 33.51 -9.77
N SER A 591 7.31 32.88 -10.87
CA SER A 591 6.75 31.58 -11.32
C SER A 591 7.78 30.68 -12.01
N LEU A 592 7.72 29.37 -11.76
CA LEU A 592 8.47 28.32 -12.46
C LEU A 592 7.51 27.40 -13.21
N ASN A 593 7.62 27.38 -14.54
CA ASN A 593 6.65 26.74 -15.42
C ASN A 593 7.33 25.73 -16.34
N LEU A 594 7.14 24.43 -16.09
CA LEU A 594 7.59 23.32 -16.94
C LEU A 594 6.39 22.75 -17.70
N LEU A 595 5.95 23.45 -18.75
CA LEU A 595 4.62 23.26 -19.33
C LEU A 595 4.68 22.48 -20.65
N SER A 596 4.17 21.25 -20.70
CA SER A 596 4.11 20.50 -21.97
C SER A 596 3.20 21.14 -23.04
N LYS A 597 2.39 22.15 -22.67
CA LYS A 597 1.47 22.89 -23.55
C LYS A 597 1.67 24.40 -23.40
N THR A 598 1.39 25.16 -24.45
CA THR A 598 1.31 26.63 -24.35
C THR A 598 0.01 27.04 -23.68
N TYR A 599 0.07 27.96 -22.72
CA TYR A 599 -1.11 28.60 -22.16
C TYR A 599 -1.02 30.11 -22.40
N SER A 600 -2.14 30.76 -22.68
CA SER A 600 -2.19 32.22 -22.69
C SER A 600 -2.03 32.74 -21.26
N VAL A 601 -0.98 33.52 -21.03
CA VAL A 601 -0.67 34.11 -19.73
C VAL A 601 -0.96 35.60 -19.75
N ASN A 602 -1.65 36.08 -18.71
CA ASN A 602 -1.73 37.50 -18.38
C ASN A 602 -1.04 37.73 -17.03
N SER A 603 0.06 38.51 -17.02
CA SER A 603 0.77 38.87 -15.80
C SER A 603 0.52 40.33 -15.48
N LEU A 604 -0.18 40.61 -14.38
CA LEU A 604 -0.47 41.97 -13.95
C LEU A 604 0.71 42.63 -13.22
N ASN A 605 1.62 41.82 -12.69
CA ASN A 605 2.94 42.27 -12.24
C ASN A 605 3.95 42.14 -13.39
N VAL A 606 4.38 43.28 -13.95
CA VAL A 606 5.37 43.35 -15.04
C VAL A 606 6.81 43.18 -14.57
N SER A 607 7.05 43.27 -13.26
CA SER A 607 8.36 43.12 -12.62
C SER A 607 8.54 41.74 -12.01
N ALA A 608 7.58 40.84 -12.18
CA ALA A 608 7.66 39.49 -11.66
C ALA A 608 8.67 38.64 -12.42
N ASP A 609 9.36 37.78 -11.69
CA ASP A 609 10.32 36.84 -12.23
C ASP A 609 9.62 35.62 -12.86
N ARG A 610 10.08 35.20 -14.03
CA ARG A 610 9.45 34.14 -14.84
C ARG A 610 10.50 33.18 -15.36
N ILE A 611 10.42 31.94 -14.92
CA ILE A 611 11.19 30.85 -15.49
C ILE A 611 10.23 29.91 -16.20
N THR A 612 10.46 29.68 -17.49
CA THR A 612 9.66 28.76 -18.30
C THR A 612 10.59 27.81 -19.04
N ALA A 613 10.25 26.52 -19.05
CA ALA A 613 10.91 25.54 -19.89
C ALA A 613 9.96 24.48 -20.45
N ILE A 614 10.38 23.83 -21.54
CA ILE A 614 9.62 22.77 -22.25
C ILE A 614 8.23 23.23 -22.77
N GLU A 615 8.01 24.54 -22.89
CA GLU A 615 6.73 25.10 -23.34
C GLU A 615 6.36 24.62 -24.76
N ASN A 616 5.11 24.17 -24.96
CA ASN A 616 4.63 23.66 -26.26
C ASN A 616 5.37 22.44 -26.80
N ASN A 617 5.94 21.60 -25.92
CA ASN A 617 6.92 20.58 -26.28
C ASN A 617 8.17 21.13 -27.01
N VAL A 618 8.36 22.45 -27.01
CA VAL A 618 9.59 23.11 -27.46
C VAL A 618 10.52 23.14 -26.26
N ASN A 619 11.68 22.53 -26.45
CA ASN A 619 12.64 22.36 -25.40
C ASN A 619 13.48 23.61 -25.21
N ASP A 620 12.87 24.75 -24.91
CA ASP A 620 13.57 25.97 -24.51
C ASP A 620 13.65 26.10 -23.00
N PHE A 621 14.59 26.91 -22.52
CA PHE A 621 14.70 27.33 -21.12
C PHE A 621 14.85 28.85 -21.13
N THR A 622 13.95 29.55 -20.47
CA THR A 622 13.90 31.02 -20.48
C THR A 622 13.86 31.56 -19.06
N VAL A 623 14.55 32.68 -18.85
CA VAL A 623 14.46 33.47 -17.62
C VAL A 623 14.08 34.88 -18.02
N ASN A 624 12.95 35.37 -17.50
CA ASN A 624 12.38 36.68 -17.82
C ASN A 624 12.24 36.92 -19.34
N GLY A 625 11.79 35.89 -20.06
CA GLY A 625 11.61 35.90 -21.51
C GLY A 625 12.90 35.78 -22.34
N THR A 626 14.07 35.73 -21.69
CA THR A 626 15.37 35.56 -22.35
C THR A 626 15.74 34.08 -22.40
N THR A 627 15.91 33.53 -23.60
CA THR A 627 16.35 32.15 -23.80
C THR A 627 17.79 31.96 -23.32
N GLN A 628 17.98 30.96 -22.45
CA GLN A 628 19.27 30.53 -21.96
C GLN A 628 19.82 29.43 -22.89
N THR A 629 21.01 29.65 -23.44
CA THR A 629 21.70 28.72 -24.36
C THR A 629 23.06 28.26 -23.85
N SER A 630 23.52 28.84 -22.74
CA SER A 630 24.75 28.54 -22.01
C SER A 630 24.57 28.88 -20.53
N GLN A 631 25.63 28.76 -19.73
CA GLN A 631 25.67 29.20 -18.33
C GLN A 631 24.94 30.54 -18.12
N MET A 632 23.91 30.52 -17.30
CA MET A 632 23.11 31.69 -16.93
C MET A 632 23.86 32.60 -15.97
N SER A 633 23.38 33.83 -15.81
CA SER A 633 23.97 34.78 -14.86
C SER A 633 23.82 34.28 -13.42
N THR A 634 24.71 34.69 -12.51
CA THR A 634 24.59 34.33 -11.08
C THR A 634 23.23 34.72 -10.50
N GLY A 635 22.67 35.87 -10.91
CA GLY A 635 21.35 36.32 -10.45
C GLY A 635 20.21 35.41 -10.93
N ASP A 636 20.21 35.03 -12.22
CA ASP A 636 19.21 34.09 -12.76
C ASP A 636 19.32 32.71 -12.09
N ALA A 637 20.55 32.30 -11.83
CA ALA A 637 20.85 31.05 -11.18
C ALA A 637 20.34 31.07 -9.71
N ASP A 638 20.60 32.14 -8.95
CA ASP A 638 20.12 32.29 -7.57
C ASP A 638 18.59 32.40 -7.50
N LEU A 639 17.97 33.08 -8.46
CA LEU A 639 16.52 33.12 -8.61
C LEU A 639 15.94 31.72 -8.78
N LEU A 640 16.45 30.94 -9.74
CA LEU A 640 16.02 29.56 -9.94
C LEU A 640 16.18 28.75 -8.66
N ASP A 641 17.34 28.87 -8.02
CA ASP A 641 17.67 28.12 -6.81
C ASP A 641 16.65 28.31 -5.69
N GLY A 642 16.22 29.55 -5.46
CA GLY A 642 15.19 29.87 -4.46
C GLY A 642 13.81 29.26 -4.74
N MET A 643 13.55 28.82 -5.98
CA MET A 643 12.30 28.18 -6.38
C MET A 643 12.37 26.65 -6.34
N ILE A 644 13.52 26.07 -6.71
CA ILE A 644 13.71 24.60 -6.74
C ILE A 644 14.27 24.01 -5.45
N ARG A 645 14.91 24.85 -4.61
CA ARG A 645 15.49 24.47 -3.31
C ARG A 645 15.18 25.54 -2.25
N PRO A 646 13.90 25.78 -1.91
CA PRO A 646 13.56 26.77 -0.89
C PRO A 646 14.20 26.36 0.45
N THR A 647 15.04 27.23 1.01
CA THR A 647 15.83 26.97 2.24
C THR A 647 15.00 26.86 3.52
N THR A 648 13.69 27.14 3.46
CA THR A 648 12.81 27.31 4.62
C THR A 648 11.39 26.79 4.39
N ARG A 649 11.17 25.81 3.50
CA ARG A 649 9.79 25.32 3.28
C ARG A 649 9.24 24.70 4.58
N PRO A 650 8.12 25.23 5.10
CA PRO A 650 7.48 24.70 6.29
C PRO A 650 6.78 23.37 5.98
N GLY A 651 6.72 22.50 6.99
CA GLY A 651 6.02 21.21 6.93
C GLY A 651 6.93 19.99 7.01
N GLN A 652 6.30 18.82 7.13
CA GLN A 652 6.98 17.54 7.34
C GLN A 652 7.20 16.76 6.04
N PRO A 653 8.23 15.90 5.99
CA PRO A 653 8.38 14.90 4.97
C PRO A 653 7.13 14.02 4.76
N TRP A 654 6.83 13.65 3.52
CA TRP A 654 5.93 12.56 3.17
C TRP A 654 6.71 11.26 3.37
N GLU A 655 6.21 10.39 4.25
CA GLU A 655 6.93 9.16 4.58
C GLU A 655 7.06 8.22 3.40
N ALA A 656 8.07 7.35 3.47
CA ALA A 656 8.08 6.16 2.64
C ALA A 656 6.79 5.34 2.87
N PRO A 657 6.24 4.73 1.81
CA PRO A 657 5.05 3.89 1.91
C PRO A 657 5.38 2.69 2.80
N THR A 658 4.43 2.33 3.64
CA THR A 658 4.45 1.09 4.39
C THR A 658 3.59 0.07 3.66
N TYR A 659 4.13 -1.12 3.43
CA TYR A 659 3.40 -2.20 2.78
C TYR A 659 2.91 -3.20 3.81
N MET A 660 1.63 -3.56 3.71
CA MET A 660 1.06 -4.67 4.47
C MET A 660 1.76 -5.98 4.08
N ASN A 661 1.97 -6.87 5.04
CA ASN A 661 2.42 -8.22 4.75
C ASN A 661 1.30 -8.96 4.00
N ILE A 662 1.60 -9.48 2.82
CA ILE A 662 0.62 -10.18 1.99
C ILE A 662 0.37 -11.58 2.57
N PRO A 663 -0.80 -11.88 3.15
CA PRO A 663 -1.02 -13.18 3.77
C PRO A 663 -1.14 -14.30 2.72
N ASP A 664 -0.70 -15.50 3.04
CA ASP A 664 -0.82 -16.68 2.17
C ASP A 664 -1.68 -17.77 2.81
N PRO A 665 -3.01 -17.56 2.95
CA PRO A 665 -3.88 -18.48 3.69
C PRO A 665 -4.03 -19.86 3.02
N GLY A 666 -3.76 -19.96 1.71
CA GLY A 666 -3.77 -21.24 1.01
C GLY A 666 -2.48 -22.04 1.22
N GLY A 667 -1.40 -21.35 1.61
CA GLY A 667 -0.07 -21.91 1.70
C GLY A 667 0.43 -22.50 0.37
N PRO A 668 1.60 -23.14 0.37
CA PRO A 668 2.27 -23.59 -0.85
C PRO A 668 1.60 -24.80 -1.53
N ILE A 669 0.64 -25.44 -0.87
CA ILE A 669 -0.05 -26.67 -1.32
C ILE A 669 -1.55 -26.48 -1.54
N TRP A 670 -1.99 -25.22 -1.67
CA TRP A 670 -3.38 -24.85 -1.87
C TRP A 670 -4.07 -25.65 -3.01
N ASN A 671 -3.29 -26.09 -4.01
CA ASN A 671 -3.76 -26.78 -5.21
C ASN A 671 -3.82 -28.32 -5.09
N HIS A 672 -3.59 -28.88 -3.91
CA HIS A 672 -3.60 -30.33 -3.73
C HIS A 672 -5.00 -30.92 -3.58
N ASP A 673 -5.19 -32.03 -4.29
CA ASP A 673 -6.41 -32.84 -4.30
C ASP A 673 -7.69 -32.00 -4.45
N LEU A 674 -7.59 -30.92 -5.23
CA LEU A 674 -8.70 -30.00 -5.47
C LEU A 674 -9.94 -30.72 -5.96
N ALA A 675 -9.78 -31.79 -6.76
CA ALA A 675 -10.90 -32.57 -7.29
C ALA A 675 -11.78 -33.19 -6.18
N SER A 676 -11.19 -33.63 -5.06
CA SER A 676 -11.91 -34.28 -3.95
C SER A 676 -12.61 -33.29 -3.01
N LYS A 677 -12.21 -32.02 -3.02
CA LYS A 677 -12.78 -30.98 -2.15
C LYS A 677 -14.25 -30.76 -2.44
N THR A 678 -15.03 -30.47 -1.39
CA THR A 678 -16.45 -30.11 -1.51
C THR A 678 -16.60 -28.93 -2.46
N ASP A 679 -17.57 -28.98 -3.37
CA ASP A 679 -17.84 -27.89 -4.29
C ASP A 679 -18.88 -26.93 -3.71
N ASP A 680 -18.42 -25.76 -3.30
CA ASP A 680 -19.21 -24.70 -2.68
C ASP A 680 -19.87 -23.77 -3.70
N THR A 681 -19.68 -23.98 -5.01
CA THR A 681 -20.16 -23.05 -6.04
C THR A 681 -21.66 -22.75 -5.91
N THR A 682 -22.48 -23.80 -5.78
CA THR A 682 -23.94 -23.64 -5.66
C THR A 682 -24.32 -22.99 -4.33
N TYR A 683 -23.61 -23.33 -3.25
CA TYR A 683 -23.84 -22.75 -1.94
C TYR A 683 -23.55 -21.24 -1.94
N LEU A 684 -22.37 -20.84 -2.41
CA LEU A 684 -21.96 -19.45 -2.49
C LEU A 684 -22.84 -18.65 -3.46
N GLN A 685 -23.12 -19.19 -4.64
CA GLN A 685 -23.97 -18.50 -5.62
C GLN A 685 -25.37 -18.26 -5.08
N ASN A 686 -25.96 -19.22 -4.37
CA ASN A 686 -27.27 -19.04 -3.73
C ASN A 686 -27.24 -17.94 -2.67
N ARG A 687 -26.18 -17.86 -1.85
CA ARG A 687 -26.04 -16.77 -0.87
C ARG A 687 -25.92 -15.42 -1.54
N ILE A 688 -25.08 -15.29 -2.57
CA ILE A 688 -24.96 -14.06 -3.36
C ILE A 688 -26.32 -13.64 -3.92
N ASP A 689 -27.05 -14.55 -4.57
CA ASP A 689 -28.34 -14.22 -5.19
C ASP A 689 -29.46 -13.92 -4.16
N THR A 690 -29.35 -14.35 -2.90
CA THR A 690 -30.40 -14.15 -1.87
C THR A 690 -30.11 -13.06 -0.85
N GLU A 691 -28.83 -12.83 -0.51
CA GLU A 691 -28.40 -11.84 0.48
C GLU A 691 -28.01 -10.49 -0.15
N GLY A 692 -27.74 -10.46 -1.46
CA GLY A 692 -27.23 -9.26 -2.14
C GLY A 692 -25.72 -9.12 -1.97
N ILE A 693 -25.30 -8.61 -0.80
CA ILE A 693 -23.88 -8.59 -0.39
C ILE A 693 -23.71 -9.69 0.65
N VAL A 694 -23.07 -10.79 0.27
CA VAL A 694 -22.81 -11.90 1.17
C VAL A 694 -21.63 -11.59 2.07
N HIS A 695 -21.81 -11.75 3.38
CA HIS A 695 -20.73 -11.78 4.35
C HIS A 695 -20.31 -13.24 4.57
N LEU A 696 -19.08 -13.57 4.17
CA LEU A 696 -18.53 -14.91 4.32
C LEU A 696 -17.75 -15.01 5.63
N GLU A 697 -17.92 -16.14 6.29
CA GLU A 697 -17.20 -16.47 7.52
C GLU A 697 -15.73 -16.81 7.21
N PRO A 698 -14.84 -16.84 8.21
CA PRO A 698 -13.52 -17.44 8.05
C PRO A 698 -13.64 -18.88 7.55
N GLY A 699 -12.80 -19.23 6.57
CA GLY A 699 -12.80 -20.56 5.96
C GLY A 699 -12.28 -20.58 4.53
N ILE A 700 -12.12 -21.81 4.02
CA ILE A 700 -11.72 -22.08 2.63
C ILE A 700 -12.92 -22.65 1.89
N TYR A 701 -13.29 -22.01 0.78
CA TYR A 701 -14.36 -22.43 -0.11
C TYR A 701 -13.79 -22.87 -1.45
N TYR A 702 -14.26 -23.99 -2.00
CA TYR A 702 -13.77 -24.48 -3.29
C TYR A 702 -14.85 -24.39 -4.35
N ILE A 703 -14.55 -23.81 -5.51
CA ILE A 703 -15.52 -23.61 -6.60
C ILE A 703 -15.08 -24.33 -7.88
N SER A 704 -16.04 -24.86 -8.65
CA SER A 704 -15.80 -25.51 -9.95
C SER A 704 -16.36 -24.73 -11.13
N ALA A 705 -17.02 -23.60 -10.88
CA ALA A 705 -17.53 -22.71 -11.91
C ALA A 705 -17.54 -21.25 -11.39
N PRO A 706 -17.66 -20.26 -12.31
CA PRO A 706 -17.64 -18.84 -11.93
C PRO A 706 -18.75 -18.46 -10.95
N LEU A 707 -18.41 -17.67 -9.94
CA LEU A 707 -19.41 -16.93 -9.16
C LEU A 707 -19.78 -15.67 -9.93
N THR A 708 -21.08 -15.43 -10.09
CA THR A 708 -21.58 -14.30 -10.86
C THR A 708 -22.21 -13.24 -9.98
N ILE A 709 -21.67 -12.02 -10.05
CA ILE A 709 -22.12 -10.86 -9.27
C ILE A 709 -22.94 -9.92 -10.16
N ARG A 710 -24.04 -9.41 -9.61
CA ARG A 710 -24.93 -8.43 -10.27
C ARG A 710 -24.60 -7.02 -9.81
N LYS A 711 -25.20 -6.02 -10.46
CA LYS A 711 -25.19 -4.64 -9.99
C LYS A 711 -25.59 -4.57 -8.50
N GLU A 712 -24.82 -3.84 -7.69
CA GLU A 712 -25.03 -3.64 -6.24
C GLU A 712 -24.88 -4.90 -5.35
N TYR A 713 -24.54 -6.06 -5.92
CA TYR A 713 -24.30 -7.30 -5.19
C TYR A 713 -22.80 -7.48 -4.92
N GLY A 714 -22.44 -8.45 -4.08
CA GLY A 714 -21.03 -8.69 -3.82
C GLY A 714 -20.70 -9.72 -2.75
N ILE A 715 -19.41 -9.80 -2.43
CA ILE A 715 -18.84 -10.66 -1.39
C ILE A 715 -17.96 -9.79 -0.48
N ILE A 716 -18.15 -9.94 0.84
CA ILE A 716 -17.23 -9.45 1.86
C ILE A 716 -16.77 -10.66 2.67
N GLY A 717 -15.48 -10.97 2.63
CA GLY A 717 -14.89 -12.01 3.48
C GLY A 717 -14.53 -11.50 4.88
N ALA A 718 -14.04 -12.41 5.71
CA ALA A 718 -13.64 -12.12 7.09
C ALA A 718 -12.23 -11.50 7.21
N GLY A 719 -11.48 -11.44 6.11
CA GLY A 719 -10.08 -11.01 6.06
C GLY A 719 -9.34 -11.73 4.93
N MET A 720 -8.31 -11.09 4.36
CA MET A 720 -7.50 -11.71 3.30
C MET A 720 -6.74 -12.95 3.78
N ASP A 721 -6.47 -13.05 5.07
CA ASP A 721 -5.88 -14.17 5.80
C ASP A 721 -6.90 -15.20 6.29
N LYS A 722 -8.20 -14.83 6.35
CA LYS A 722 -9.26 -15.62 6.98
C LYS A 722 -10.23 -16.26 5.99
N THR A 723 -10.52 -15.60 4.87
CA THR A 723 -11.50 -16.09 3.87
C THR A 723 -10.83 -16.30 2.52
N LEU A 724 -10.84 -17.55 2.07
CA LEU A 724 -10.19 -17.98 0.84
C LEU A 724 -11.20 -18.69 -0.08
N ILE A 725 -11.26 -18.31 -1.35
CA ILE A 725 -11.99 -19.03 -2.39
C ILE A 725 -10.99 -19.60 -3.39
N ILE A 726 -10.98 -20.93 -3.54
CA ILE A 726 -10.05 -21.66 -4.38
C ILE A 726 -10.76 -22.25 -5.61
N ALA A 727 -10.20 -22.06 -6.79
CA ALA A 727 -10.66 -22.75 -7.98
C ALA A 727 -10.26 -24.23 -7.93
N LYS A 728 -11.20 -25.13 -8.20
CA LYS A 728 -10.90 -26.57 -8.33
C LYS A 728 -10.13 -26.89 -9.62
N THR A 729 -10.23 -26.03 -10.63
CA THR A 729 -9.53 -26.11 -11.91
C THR A 729 -9.19 -24.72 -12.43
N ASN A 730 -8.22 -24.63 -13.35
CA ASN A 730 -7.71 -23.36 -13.88
C ASN A 730 -8.34 -22.95 -15.24
N ASP A 731 -9.47 -23.52 -15.60
CA ASP A 731 -10.11 -23.37 -16.92
C ASP A 731 -11.34 -22.44 -16.93
N PHE A 732 -11.73 -21.90 -15.77
CA PHE A 732 -12.85 -20.95 -15.64
C PHE A 732 -12.46 -19.68 -14.87
N ASP A 733 -13.22 -18.62 -15.08
CA ASP A 733 -13.02 -17.33 -14.41
C ASP A 733 -13.64 -17.36 -13.01
N MET A 734 -12.91 -16.92 -11.98
CA MET A 734 -13.36 -16.99 -10.58
C MET A 734 -14.61 -16.13 -10.34
N ILE A 735 -14.51 -14.84 -10.64
CA ILE A 735 -15.60 -13.87 -10.50
C ILE A 735 -15.95 -13.27 -11.87
N THR A 736 -17.23 -13.30 -12.22
CA THR A 736 -17.76 -12.64 -13.42
C THR A 736 -18.88 -11.69 -13.06
N ILE A 737 -19.01 -10.59 -13.80
CA ILE A 737 -20.13 -9.66 -13.63
C ILE A 737 -21.24 -10.03 -14.62
N LYS A 738 -22.49 -10.08 -14.15
CA LYS A 738 -23.68 -10.16 -15.02
C LYS A 738 -24.54 -8.93 -14.88
N THR A 739 -25.26 -8.62 -15.95
CA THR A 739 -26.30 -7.59 -15.93
C THR A 739 -27.67 -8.26 -15.98
N ASP A 740 -28.52 -7.91 -15.03
CA ASP A 740 -29.97 -8.08 -15.08
C ASP A 740 -30.71 -6.73 -15.25
N ASP A 741 -29.97 -5.61 -15.24
CA ASP A 741 -30.45 -4.24 -15.44
C ASP A 741 -29.73 -3.58 -16.62
N ASN A 742 -30.40 -3.55 -17.78
CA ASN A 742 -29.92 -2.84 -18.98
C ASN A 742 -30.51 -1.42 -19.11
N THR A 743 -31.18 -0.90 -18.07
CA THR A 743 -31.78 0.45 -18.12
C THR A 743 -30.76 1.56 -17.94
N THR A 744 -29.61 1.23 -17.34
CA THR A 744 -28.49 2.15 -17.13
C THR A 744 -27.19 1.53 -17.61
N ARG A 745 -26.26 2.36 -18.06
CA ARG A 745 -24.88 1.94 -18.37
C ARG A 745 -24.06 1.65 -17.11
N HIS A 746 -24.45 2.16 -15.94
CA HIS A 746 -23.64 2.08 -14.73
C HIS A 746 -23.70 0.70 -14.09
N GLN A 747 -22.54 0.11 -13.84
CA GLN A 747 -22.35 -1.14 -13.10
C GLN A 747 -21.45 -0.88 -11.88
N ASN A 748 -21.80 -1.50 -10.77
CA ASN A 748 -21.00 -1.54 -9.55
C ASN A 748 -21.16 -2.90 -8.87
N PHE A 749 -20.20 -3.28 -8.06
CA PHE A 749 -20.21 -4.50 -7.26
C PHE A 749 -19.37 -4.29 -6.00
N THR A 750 -19.50 -5.21 -5.06
CA THR A 750 -18.66 -5.27 -3.84
C THR A 750 -17.80 -6.52 -3.83
N LEU A 751 -16.50 -6.37 -3.64
CA LEU A 751 -15.56 -7.47 -3.43
C LEU A 751 -14.51 -7.00 -2.41
N CYS A 752 -14.61 -7.49 -1.17
CA CYS A 752 -13.72 -7.03 -0.10
C CYS A 752 -13.27 -8.16 0.84
N ASN A 753 -12.09 -8.00 1.44
CA ASN A 753 -11.58 -8.83 2.55
C ASN A 753 -11.50 -10.34 2.27
N LEU A 754 -10.99 -10.74 1.11
CA LEU A 754 -10.83 -12.16 0.79
C LEU A 754 -9.64 -12.44 -0.12
N THR A 755 -9.24 -13.70 -0.17
CA THR A 755 -8.29 -14.21 -1.16
C THR A 755 -9.01 -15.05 -2.19
N LEU A 756 -8.73 -14.80 -3.48
CA LEU A 756 -9.09 -15.64 -4.61
C LEU A 756 -7.82 -16.32 -5.10
N GLN A 757 -7.80 -17.65 -5.16
CA GLN A 757 -6.61 -18.41 -5.50
C GLN A 757 -6.88 -19.49 -6.56
N GLY A 758 -5.99 -19.55 -7.55
CA GLY A 758 -6.18 -20.38 -8.74
C GLY A 758 -7.29 -19.86 -9.65
N GLY A 759 -7.63 -20.66 -10.66
CA GLY A 759 -8.60 -20.28 -11.68
C GLY A 759 -7.93 -19.63 -12.88
N LYS A 760 -8.71 -19.38 -13.93
CA LYS A 760 -8.21 -18.79 -15.18
C LYS A 760 -7.95 -17.30 -15.00
N ASN A 761 -8.98 -16.58 -14.57
CA ASN A 761 -8.95 -15.14 -14.28
C ASN A 761 -9.60 -14.88 -12.93
N GLY A 762 -9.07 -13.94 -12.15
CA GLY A 762 -9.63 -13.59 -10.86
C GLY A 762 -10.95 -12.83 -10.96
N LEU A 763 -10.95 -11.73 -11.72
CA LEU A 763 -12.14 -10.91 -11.99
C LEU A 763 -12.24 -10.59 -13.48
N VAL A 764 -13.43 -10.77 -14.06
CA VAL A 764 -13.70 -10.44 -15.46
C VAL A 764 -14.83 -9.41 -15.58
N THR A 765 -14.55 -8.31 -16.28
CA THR A 765 -15.55 -7.32 -16.70
C THR A 765 -15.61 -7.27 -18.22
N ASN A 766 -16.73 -7.74 -18.78
CA ASN A 766 -16.87 -7.97 -20.23
C ASN A 766 -18.30 -7.76 -20.77
N ILE A 767 -19.02 -6.80 -20.20
CA ILE A 767 -20.39 -6.48 -20.64
C ILE A 767 -20.37 -5.22 -21.50
N ALA A 768 -20.68 -5.39 -22.79
CA ALA A 768 -20.75 -4.30 -23.75
C ALA A 768 -21.70 -3.18 -23.28
N ASN A 769 -21.34 -1.94 -23.60
CA ASN A 769 -22.04 -0.70 -23.26
C ASN A 769 -22.18 -0.44 -21.75
N HIS A 770 -21.40 -1.10 -20.90
CA HIS A 770 -21.40 -0.86 -19.45
C HIS A 770 -20.16 -0.14 -18.94
N MET A 771 -20.39 0.79 -18.01
CA MET A 771 -19.40 1.58 -17.29
C MET A 771 -19.33 1.11 -15.84
N TYR A 772 -18.17 0.63 -15.43
CA TYR A 772 -17.91 0.18 -14.07
C TYR A 772 -17.45 1.36 -13.24
N THR A 773 -18.31 1.83 -12.33
CA THR A 773 -18.08 3.05 -11.55
C THR A 773 -18.61 2.92 -10.13
N GLY A 774 -17.87 3.42 -9.15
CA GLY A 774 -18.26 3.29 -7.74
C GLY A 774 -18.26 1.84 -7.26
N ILE A 775 -17.32 1.03 -7.77
CA ILE A 775 -17.07 -0.32 -7.25
C ILE A 775 -16.52 -0.22 -5.82
N ASN A 776 -16.95 -1.14 -4.95
CA ASN A 776 -16.36 -1.30 -3.62
C ASN A 776 -15.36 -2.45 -3.70
N PHE A 777 -14.08 -2.14 -3.85
CA PHE A 777 -13.08 -3.14 -4.18
C PHE A 777 -11.82 -2.93 -3.35
N SER A 778 -11.70 -3.66 -2.24
CA SER A 778 -10.63 -3.40 -1.28
C SER A 778 -10.22 -4.60 -0.44
N TYR A 779 -8.93 -4.73 -0.14
CA TYR A 779 -8.37 -5.86 0.61
C TYR A 779 -8.74 -7.19 -0.06
N VAL A 780 -8.35 -7.33 -1.33
CA VAL A 780 -8.56 -8.57 -2.09
C VAL A 780 -7.25 -9.05 -2.68
N GLN A 781 -6.97 -10.33 -2.49
CA GLN A 781 -5.84 -10.98 -3.14
C GLN A 781 -6.29 -11.79 -4.34
N PHE A 782 -5.53 -11.71 -5.42
CA PHE A 782 -5.56 -12.65 -6.54
C PHE A 782 -4.22 -13.38 -6.55
N ARG A 783 -4.25 -14.67 -6.20
CA ARG A 783 -3.05 -15.50 -6.08
C ARG A 783 -3.07 -16.61 -7.12
N ASP A 784 -1.92 -16.86 -7.74
CA ASP A 784 -1.69 -18.03 -8.60
C ASP A 784 -2.70 -18.20 -9.75
N MET A 785 -3.18 -17.09 -10.31
CA MET A 785 -4.11 -17.12 -11.45
C MET A 785 -3.41 -17.71 -12.66
N ALA A 786 -4.09 -18.53 -13.45
CA ALA A 786 -3.48 -19.16 -14.63
C ALA A 786 -3.27 -18.19 -15.80
N GLN A 787 -3.99 -17.06 -15.83
CA GLN A 787 -3.83 -16.03 -16.84
C GLN A 787 -3.71 -14.63 -16.22
N HIS A 788 -4.79 -14.11 -15.64
CA HIS A 788 -4.84 -12.72 -15.20
C HIS A 788 -5.47 -12.58 -13.81
N GLY A 789 -4.95 -11.67 -12.98
CA GLY A 789 -5.67 -11.23 -11.78
C GLY A 789 -7.01 -10.60 -12.17
N ILE A 790 -6.96 -9.58 -13.03
CA ILE A 790 -8.14 -8.88 -13.55
C ILE A 790 -8.08 -8.85 -15.08
N LEU A 791 -9.20 -9.16 -15.73
CA LEU A 791 -9.40 -9.05 -17.17
C LEU A 791 -10.50 -8.03 -17.50
N VAL A 792 -10.11 -6.98 -18.24
CA VAL A 792 -11.00 -5.91 -18.72
C VAL A 792 -11.05 -5.96 -20.25
N GLN A 793 -12.23 -6.20 -20.82
CA GLN A 793 -12.43 -6.30 -22.27
C GLN A 793 -13.87 -5.97 -22.66
N GLU A 794 -14.15 -5.57 -23.89
CA GLU A 794 -15.52 -5.44 -24.42
C GLU A 794 -16.50 -4.64 -23.54
N ILE A 795 -16.04 -3.55 -22.92
CA ILE A 795 -16.87 -2.68 -22.08
C ILE A 795 -16.88 -1.25 -22.61
N TYR A 796 -17.77 -0.42 -22.04
CA TYR A 796 -17.68 1.02 -22.27
C TYR A 796 -16.48 1.59 -21.51
N SER A 797 -16.41 1.42 -20.17
CA SER A 797 -15.29 1.91 -19.36
C SER A 797 -15.21 1.33 -17.95
N TRP A 798 -14.03 1.45 -17.33
CA TRP A 798 -13.88 1.56 -15.87
C TRP A 798 -13.63 3.02 -15.54
N ASP A 799 -14.51 3.65 -14.76
CA ASP A 799 -14.48 5.09 -14.52
C ASP A 799 -14.69 5.46 -13.04
N ASN A 800 -13.82 6.33 -12.50
CA ASN A 800 -13.96 6.94 -11.17
C ASN A 800 -13.95 5.96 -9.97
N ASN A 801 -13.09 4.94 -10.01
CA ASN A 801 -13.02 3.92 -8.96
C ASN A 801 -11.90 4.18 -7.95
N LEU A 802 -12.15 3.81 -6.69
CA LEU A 802 -11.11 3.62 -5.67
C LEU A 802 -10.82 2.13 -5.62
N ILE A 803 -9.57 1.75 -5.84
CA ILE A 803 -9.07 0.39 -5.76
C ILE A 803 -7.99 0.38 -4.69
N ASP A 804 -8.20 -0.40 -3.63
CA ASP A 804 -7.49 -0.16 -2.39
C ASP A 804 -6.99 -1.47 -1.75
N HIS A 805 -5.69 -1.62 -1.54
CA HIS A 805 -5.10 -2.88 -1.04
C HIS A 805 -5.50 -4.09 -1.88
N ILE A 806 -5.37 -3.98 -3.21
CA ILE A 806 -5.50 -5.13 -4.10
C ILE A 806 -4.13 -5.74 -4.30
N PHE A 807 -4.01 -7.03 -4.02
CA PHE A 807 -2.75 -7.76 -4.10
C PHE A 807 -2.82 -8.76 -5.25
N MET A 808 -1.86 -8.66 -6.17
CA MET A 808 -1.64 -9.62 -7.25
C MET A 808 -0.37 -10.40 -6.91
N VAL A 809 -0.49 -11.71 -6.74
CA VAL A 809 0.63 -12.56 -6.33
C VAL A 809 0.77 -13.73 -7.30
N ASN A 810 1.94 -13.87 -7.90
CA ASN A 810 2.22 -14.96 -8.83
C ASN A 810 1.20 -15.08 -9.98
N CYS A 811 0.72 -13.95 -10.49
CA CYS A 811 -0.16 -13.89 -11.66
C CYS A 811 0.69 -13.66 -12.93
N PRO A 812 0.51 -14.42 -14.03
CA PRO A 812 1.19 -14.14 -15.29
C PRO A 812 0.99 -12.70 -15.75
N ILE A 813 -0.23 -12.17 -15.62
CA ILE A 813 -0.50 -10.74 -15.72
C ILE A 813 -1.35 -10.31 -14.50
N GLY A 814 -1.01 -9.19 -13.86
CA GLY A 814 -1.83 -8.65 -12.78
C GLY A 814 -3.17 -8.14 -13.34
N ILE A 815 -3.11 -7.14 -14.21
CA ILE A 815 -4.27 -6.53 -14.87
C ILE A 815 -4.06 -6.54 -16.37
N LYS A 816 -5.01 -7.13 -17.10
CA LYS A 816 -5.02 -7.19 -18.56
C LYS A 816 -6.19 -6.38 -19.11
N GLN A 817 -5.88 -5.39 -19.93
CA GLN A 817 -6.85 -4.72 -20.80
C GLN A 817 -6.74 -5.24 -22.23
N ILE A 818 -7.87 -5.67 -22.80
CA ILE A 818 -7.97 -6.05 -24.21
C ILE A 818 -8.64 -4.91 -24.98
N VAL A 819 -7.98 -4.43 -26.03
CA VAL A 819 -8.51 -3.40 -26.93
C VAL A 819 -9.59 -3.96 -27.83
N ASP A 820 -10.54 -3.10 -28.22
CA ASP A 820 -11.41 -3.35 -29.37
C ASP A 820 -10.67 -2.93 -30.66
N PRO A 821 -10.21 -3.89 -31.49
CA PRO A 821 -9.46 -3.57 -32.70
C PRO A 821 -10.28 -2.79 -33.74
N ALA A 822 -11.61 -2.77 -33.63
CA ALA A 822 -12.50 -2.06 -34.54
C ALA A 822 -12.76 -0.60 -34.10
N TYR A 823 -12.29 -0.19 -32.92
CA TYR A 823 -12.46 1.18 -32.45
C TYR A 823 -11.76 2.18 -33.38
N SER A 824 -12.51 3.16 -33.87
CA SER A 824 -12.02 4.20 -34.79
C SER A 824 -12.39 5.63 -34.34
N GLY A 825 -12.86 5.78 -33.10
CA GLY A 825 -13.27 7.06 -32.50
C GLY A 825 -14.75 7.11 -32.09
N GLY A 826 -15.10 8.14 -31.32
CA GLY A 826 -16.45 8.34 -30.78
C GLY A 826 -16.79 7.39 -29.62
N ASP A 827 -18.05 7.38 -29.22
CA ASP A 827 -18.57 6.49 -28.19
C ASP A 827 -19.03 5.17 -28.81
N THR A 828 -18.38 4.06 -28.45
CA THR A 828 -18.83 2.71 -28.83
C THR A 828 -19.07 1.84 -27.60
N PRO A 829 -19.92 0.79 -27.69
CA PRO A 829 -20.16 -0.13 -26.59
C PRO A 829 -18.92 -0.84 -26.03
N THR A 830 -17.87 -0.96 -26.83
CA THR A 830 -16.71 -1.83 -26.58
C THR A 830 -15.38 -1.09 -26.60
N MET A 831 -15.37 0.25 -26.68
CA MET A 831 -14.14 1.05 -26.79
C MET A 831 -13.13 0.83 -25.65
N THR A 832 -13.58 0.27 -24.53
CA THR A 832 -12.78 -0.25 -23.40
C THR A 832 -11.65 0.67 -22.98
N PHE A 833 -11.91 1.53 -22.00
CA PHE A 833 -10.89 2.37 -21.39
C PHE A 833 -10.99 2.41 -19.86
N LEU A 834 -9.86 2.69 -19.24
CA LEU A 834 -9.74 2.98 -17.81
C LEU A 834 -9.55 4.48 -17.65
N ASP A 835 -10.45 5.12 -16.92
CA ASP A 835 -10.44 6.55 -16.62
C ASP A 835 -10.52 6.78 -15.12
N LYS A 836 -9.64 7.61 -14.57
CA LYS A 836 -9.74 8.08 -13.18
C LYS A 836 -9.82 6.94 -12.16
N ASN A 837 -9.14 5.81 -12.42
CA ASN A 837 -9.03 4.71 -11.48
C ASN A 837 -7.83 4.98 -10.55
N PHE A 838 -8.13 5.04 -9.25
CA PHE A 838 -7.16 5.37 -8.21
C PHE A 838 -6.78 4.12 -7.43
N TRP A 839 -5.54 3.67 -7.60
CA TRP A 839 -4.96 2.50 -6.97
C TRP A 839 -4.15 2.95 -5.76
N TYR A 840 -4.57 2.54 -4.57
CA TYR A 840 -3.94 2.93 -3.31
C TYR A 840 -3.39 1.71 -2.60
N ARG A 841 -2.10 1.75 -2.23
CA ARG A 841 -1.43 0.69 -1.45
C ARG A 841 -1.65 -0.72 -2.00
N CYS A 842 -1.72 -0.83 -3.32
CA CYS A 842 -1.82 -2.10 -4.03
C CYS A 842 -0.42 -2.71 -4.18
N GLN A 843 -0.36 -4.04 -4.22
CA GLN A 843 0.91 -4.76 -4.34
C GLN A 843 0.83 -5.75 -5.49
N PHE A 844 1.87 -5.77 -6.30
CA PHE A 844 2.03 -6.69 -7.42
C PHE A 844 3.36 -7.40 -7.22
N VAL A 845 3.30 -8.64 -6.76
CA VAL A 845 4.46 -9.41 -6.31
C VAL A 845 4.58 -10.68 -7.15
N ASP A 846 5.78 -10.94 -7.64
CA ASP A 846 6.13 -12.13 -8.45
C ASP A 846 5.23 -12.34 -9.68
N CYS A 847 4.62 -11.25 -10.19
CA CYS A 847 3.81 -11.31 -11.40
C CYS A 847 4.68 -11.41 -12.65
N GLY A 848 4.14 -11.96 -13.74
CA GLY A 848 4.82 -11.88 -15.03
C GLY A 848 4.92 -10.44 -15.53
N LEU A 849 3.76 -9.81 -15.69
CA LEU A 849 3.57 -8.39 -16.02
C LEU A 849 2.44 -7.81 -15.14
N PRO A 850 2.74 -6.99 -14.11
CA PRO A 850 1.71 -6.43 -13.26
C PRO A 850 0.62 -5.64 -13.99
N LEU A 851 1.02 -4.71 -14.88
CA LEU A 851 0.09 -3.84 -15.59
C LEU A 851 0.27 -3.97 -17.11
N ASP A 852 -0.70 -4.56 -17.78
CA ASP A 852 -0.78 -4.63 -19.25
C ASP A 852 -2.01 -3.87 -19.75
N LEU A 853 -1.83 -2.55 -19.91
CA LEU A 853 -2.91 -1.63 -20.23
C LEU A 853 -2.76 -1.12 -21.66
N GLN A 854 -3.37 -1.85 -22.60
CA GLN A 854 -3.38 -1.48 -24.01
C GLN A 854 -4.69 -0.75 -24.32
N ALA A 855 -4.59 0.43 -24.94
CA ALA A 855 -5.76 1.27 -25.21
C ALA A 855 -5.79 1.82 -26.65
N TYR A 856 -6.98 1.80 -27.27
CA TYR A 856 -7.24 2.54 -28.52
C TYR A 856 -7.98 3.86 -28.24
N ARG A 857 -9.06 3.82 -27.44
CA ARG A 857 -9.50 4.99 -26.66
C ARG A 857 -8.53 5.13 -25.50
N GLY A 858 -7.77 6.22 -25.44
CA GLY A 858 -6.72 6.37 -24.43
C GLY A 858 -7.23 6.24 -22.99
N ASN A 859 -6.50 5.53 -22.13
CA ASN A 859 -6.77 5.50 -20.70
C ASN A 859 -6.34 6.83 -20.09
N ASN A 860 -7.11 7.42 -19.17
CA ASN A 860 -6.84 8.80 -18.74
C ASN A 860 -6.81 8.92 -17.22
N LEU A 861 -5.82 9.66 -16.68
CA LEU A 861 -5.68 10.00 -15.26
C LEU A 861 -5.78 8.80 -14.28
N ASN A 862 -5.36 7.61 -14.69
CA ASN A 862 -5.20 6.53 -13.73
C ASN A 862 -4.00 6.85 -12.83
N SER A 863 -4.10 6.49 -11.55
CA SER A 863 -3.05 6.82 -10.58
C SER A 863 -2.77 5.67 -9.66
N TYR A 864 -1.49 5.49 -9.34
CA TYR A 864 -0.96 4.48 -8.45
C TYR A 864 -0.21 5.21 -7.36
N VAL A 865 -0.69 5.07 -6.13
CA VAL A 865 -0.21 5.83 -4.98
C VAL A 865 0.15 4.86 -3.87
N GLU A 866 1.40 4.96 -3.41
CA GLU A 866 1.95 4.07 -2.37
C GLU A 866 1.84 2.59 -2.76
N CYS A 867 1.94 2.28 -4.06
CA CYS A 867 1.88 0.90 -4.56
C CYS A 867 3.28 0.26 -4.60
N ARG A 868 3.31 -1.07 -4.55
CA ARG A 868 4.52 -1.88 -4.70
C ARG A 868 4.46 -2.73 -5.96
N PHE A 869 5.53 -2.70 -6.76
CA PHE A 869 5.74 -3.58 -7.90
C PHE A 869 7.06 -4.33 -7.69
N ALA A 870 6.98 -5.59 -7.27
CA ALA A 870 8.13 -6.37 -6.85
C ALA A 870 8.31 -7.63 -7.70
N ASN A 871 9.56 -7.88 -8.09
CA ASN A 871 10.03 -9.14 -8.69
C ASN A 871 9.28 -9.54 -9.98
N SER A 872 8.82 -8.59 -10.80
CA SER A 872 8.17 -8.98 -12.05
C SER A 872 9.13 -9.71 -12.97
N THR A 873 8.70 -10.82 -13.61
CA THR A 873 9.57 -11.57 -14.53
C THR A 873 9.81 -10.86 -15.87
N THR A 874 8.93 -9.91 -16.22
CA THR A 874 9.13 -9.00 -17.35
C THR A 874 9.36 -7.59 -16.84
N ARG A 875 8.38 -6.70 -16.82
CA ARG A 875 8.45 -5.30 -16.36
C ARG A 875 7.28 -5.00 -15.44
N ALA A 876 7.27 -3.85 -14.76
CA ALA A 876 6.17 -3.45 -13.89
C ALA A 876 4.94 -2.98 -14.68
N ALA A 877 5.14 -2.30 -15.81
CA ALA A 877 4.04 -1.78 -16.60
C ALA A 877 4.37 -1.72 -18.10
N ASP A 878 3.38 -2.05 -18.92
CA ASP A 878 3.39 -1.90 -20.37
C ASP A 878 2.15 -1.10 -20.81
N PHE A 879 2.39 0.13 -21.29
CA PHE A 879 1.35 1.10 -21.57
C PHE A 879 1.36 1.56 -23.02
N ASN A 880 0.25 1.30 -23.71
CA ASN A 880 -0.08 1.90 -24.99
C ASN A 880 -1.27 2.85 -24.83
N ASN A 881 -1.09 4.12 -25.18
CA ASN A 881 -2.13 5.16 -25.12
C ASN A 881 -2.71 5.35 -23.70
N ASN A 882 -1.86 5.19 -22.67
CA ASN A 882 -2.19 5.62 -21.32
C ASN A 882 -1.73 7.06 -21.18
N LEU A 883 -2.70 7.95 -21.12
CA LEU A 883 -2.49 9.38 -21.01
C LEU A 883 -2.30 9.69 -19.54
N THR A 884 -1.25 10.46 -19.25
CA THR A 884 -1.11 11.23 -18.00
C THR A 884 -1.24 10.38 -16.72
N THR A 885 -0.83 9.11 -16.79
CA THR A 885 -0.75 8.22 -15.63
C THR A 885 0.19 8.83 -14.59
N VAL A 886 -0.20 8.76 -13.31
CA VAL A 886 0.61 9.25 -12.18
C VAL A 886 1.00 8.08 -11.29
N PHE A 887 2.31 7.92 -11.06
CA PHE A 887 2.84 7.12 -9.96
C PHE A 887 3.35 8.07 -8.88
N ALA A 888 2.86 7.93 -7.66
CA ALA A 888 3.28 8.77 -6.54
C ALA A 888 3.66 7.92 -5.34
N ASN A 889 4.87 8.13 -4.83
CA ASN A 889 5.43 7.42 -3.69
C ASN A 889 5.39 5.88 -3.83
N CYS A 890 5.60 5.35 -5.04
CA CYS A 890 5.58 3.92 -5.32
C CYS A 890 6.99 3.31 -5.28
N ASP A 891 7.04 2.00 -4.99
CA ASP A 891 8.27 1.20 -5.07
C ASP A 891 8.24 0.25 -6.27
N PHE A 892 9.33 0.29 -7.04
CA PHE A 892 9.61 -0.63 -8.14
C PHE A 892 10.86 -1.43 -7.80
N GLN A 893 10.67 -2.66 -7.34
CA GLN A 893 11.74 -3.48 -6.77
C GLN A 893 12.03 -4.69 -7.67
N ASN A 894 13.27 -4.83 -8.12
CA ASN A 894 13.78 -6.04 -8.75
C ASN A 894 13.02 -6.51 -10.01
N ASN A 895 12.34 -5.61 -10.72
CA ASN A 895 11.63 -5.94 -11.94
C ASN A 895 12.63 -6.21 -13.08
N ALA A 896 12.49 -7.32 -13.79
CA ALA A 896 13.48 -7.82 -14.75
C ALA A 896 13.61 -7.03 -16.06
N GLY A 897 12.76 -6.03 -16.27
CA GLY A 897 12.45 -5.49 -17.59
C GLY A 897 13.22 -4.22 -17.90
N SER A 898 13.37 -3.96 -19.20
CA SER A 898 13.93 -2.70 -19.70
C SER A 898 13.00 -2.09 -20.76
N PRO A 899 12.46 -0.88 -20.52
CA PRO A 899 12.41 -0.22 -19.21
C PRO A 899 11.55 -1.00 -18.19
N THR A 900 11.67 -0.65 -16.90
CA THR A 900 10.79 -1.15 -15.82
C THR A 900 9.34 -0.68 -16.01
N VAL A 901 9.15 0.56 -16.48
CA VAL A 901 7.85 1.09 -16.94
C VAL A 901 7.99 1.49 -18.39
N ASP A 902 7.31 0.78 -19.29
CA ASP A 902 7.27 1.06 -20.71
C ASP A 902 5.98 1.80 -21.08
N ALA A 903 6.11 2.93 -21.77
CA ALA A 903 5.01 3.79 -22.14
C ALA A 903 5.30 4.55 -23.43
N ASN A 904 4.32 4.63 -24.32
CA ASN A 904 4.42 5.43 -25.55
C ASN A 904 3.81 6.84 -25.44
N ASN A 905 3.44 7.26 -24.23
CA ASN A 905 2.90 8.58 -23.92
C ASN A 905 3.41 9.06 -22.55
N THR A 906 3.09 10.31 -22.19
CA THR A 906 3.62 10.93 -20.98
C THR A 906 3.20 10.18 -19.72
N THR A 907 4.18 9.72 -18.95
CA THR A 907 4.00 9.15 -17.60
C THR A 907 4.62 10.07 -16.57
N ASN A 908 3.92 10.28 -15.46
CA ASN A 908 4.37 11.17 -14.39
C ASN A 908 4.78 10.35 -13.16
N PHE A 909 5.92 10.69 -12.58
CA PHE A 909 6.46 10.03 -11.39
C PHE A 909 6.81 11.07 -10.33
N VAL A 910 6.35 10.84 -9.10
CA VAL A 910 6.62 11.71 -7.95
C VAL A 910 7.10 10.85 -6.78
N SER A 911 8.28 11.16 -6.24
CA SER A 911 8.87 10.48 -5.08
C SER A 911 8.86 8.95 -5.15
N CYS A 912 8.99 8.38 -6.35
CA CYS A 912 9.04 6.93 -6.56
C CYS A 912 10.47 6.40 -6.37
N ARG A 913 10.60 5.18 -5.86
CA ARG A 913 11.88 4.49 -5.65
C ARG A 913 12.01 3.33 -6.62
N PHE A 914 13.11 3.29 -7.35
CA PHE A 914 13.41 2.23 -8.30
C PHE A 914 14.67 1.48 -7.87
N THR A 915 14.58 0.15 -7.81
CA THR A 915 15.70 -0.75 -7.56
C THR A 915 15.78 -1.76 -8.71
N ALA A 916 16.92 -1.82 -9.38
CA ALA A 916 17.08 -2.66 -10.57
C ALA A 916 17.00 -4.16 -10.25
N GLY A 917 16.28 -4.91 -11.10
CA GLY A 917 16.32 -6.37 -11.12
C GLY A 917 17.48 -6.90 -11.97
N VAL A 918 17.89 -8.16 -11.72
CA VAL A 918 19.07 -8.79 -12.34
C VAL A 918 19.13 -8.77 -13.87
N ALA A 919 17.97 -8.68 -14.53
CA ALA A 919 17.86 -8.62 -15.99
C ALA A 919 17.50 -7.21 -16.52
N SER A 920 17.24 -6.25 -15.63
CA SER A 920 16.91 -4.89 -16.03
C SER A 920 18.12 -4.22 -16.66
N THR A 921 17.88 -3.36 -17.65
CA THR A 921 18.91 -2.43 -18.17
C THR A 921 18.49 -0.97 -18.03
N GLY A 922 17.29 -0.70 -17.49
CA GLY A 922 16.91 0.64 -17.08
C GLY A 922 15.46 0.80 -16.64
N PHE A 923 15.11 2.00 -16.18
CA PHE A 923 13.92 2.23 -15.36
C PHE A 923 12.71 2.75 -16.13
N ILE A 924 12.85 3.87 -16.84
CA ILE A 924 11.71 4.56 -17.46
C ILE A 924 11.96 4.94 -18.92
N THR A 925 10.90 5.13 -19.70
CA THR A 925 11.01 5.58 -21.10
C THR A 925 11.38 7.06 -21.22
N PRO A 926 12.02 7.46 -22.33
CA PRO A 926 12.10 8.86 -22.71
C PRO A 926 10.71 9.31 -23.13
N LEU A 927 9.92 9.87 -22.21
CA LEU A 927 8.61 10.55 -22.34
C LEU A 927 8.04 10.78 -20.91
N SER A 928 8.90 11.14 -19.94
CA SER A 928 8.50 11.15 -18.53
C SER A 928 8.67 12.54 -17.89
N THR A 929 7.74 12.90 -17.01
CA THR A 929 7.89 14.03 -16.08
C THR A 929 8.10 13.46 -14.70
N VAL A 930 9.28 13.69 -14.12
CA VAL A 930 9.75 13.01 -12.91
C VAL A 930 10.17 14.06 -11.89
N GLU A 931 9.68 13.91 -10.65
CA GLU A 931 10.02 14.77 -9.52
C GLU A 931 10.40 13.91 -8.32
N GLY A 932 11.53 14.20 -7.66
CA GLY A 932 11.89 13.58 -6.38
C GLY A 932 12.17 12.08 -6.39
N CYS A 933 12.36 11.45 -7.57
CA CYS A 933 12.50 9.99 -7.66
C CYS A 933 13.94 9.50 -7.46
N SER A 934 14.08 8.27 -6.94
CA SER A 934 15.35 7.58 -6.72
C SER A 934 15.58 6.43 -7.69
N PHE A 935 16.82 6.25 -8.12
CA PHE A 935 17.20 5.18 -9.02
C PHE A 935 18.45 4.45 -8.52
N ASP A 936 18.24 3.26 -7.97
CA ASP A 936 19.30 2.39 -7.48
C ASP A 936 19.57 1.23 -8.46
N ALA A 937 20.79 1.15 -8.99
CA ALA A 937 21.18 0.05 -9.88
C ALA A 937 21.37 -1.28 -9.13
N ASN A 938 21.22 -1.31 -7.80
CA ASN A 938 21.28 -2.54 -7.01
C ASN A 938 22.61 -3.30 -7.20
N GLY A 939 23.71 -2.56 -7.28
CA GLY A 939 25.05 -3.09 -7.56
C GLY A 939 25.27 -3.59 -9.00
N LEU A 940 24.28 -3.49 -9.90
CA LEU A 940 24.39 -3.91 -11.29
C LEU A 940 25.10 -2.85 -12.15
N SER A 941 25.89 -3.31 -13.12
CA SER A 941 26.54 -2.45 -14.10
C SER A 941 25.62 -2.18 -15.31
N ASN A 942 25.77 -1.01 -15.94
CA ASN A 942 25.07 -0.62 -17.18
C ASN A 942 23.56 -0.43 -17.05
N ILE A 943 23.07 -0.12 -15.85
CA ILE A 943 21.67 0.32 -15.66
C ILE A 943 21.55 1.79 -16.03
N THR A 944 20.49 2.14 -16.77
CA THR A 944 20.16 3.52 -17.10
C THR A 944 18.86 4.00 -16.45
N VAL A 945 18.82 5.29 -16.08
CA VAL A 945 17.58 5.96 -15.66
C VAL A 945 16.59 5.96 -16.81
N ILE A 946 17.02 6.46 -17.97
CA ILE A 946 16.23 6.49 -19.20
C ILE A 946 16.65 5.33 -20.09
N ALA A 947 15.72 4.42 -20.40
CA ALA A 947 15.94 3.27 -21.28
C ALA A 947 15.01 3.31 -22.51
N GLY A 948 15.55 2.90 -23.66
CA GLY A 948 14.87 2.96 -24.95
C GLY A 948 15.24 4.17 -25.80
N SER A 949 14.59 4.32 -26.96
CA SER A 949 14.87 5.41 -27.91
C SER A 949 13.59 6.03 -28.47
N HIS A 950 13.29 7.26 -28.07
CA HIS A 950 12.28 8.10 -28.71
C HIS A 950 12.92 9.45 -29.07
N THR A 951 13.26 9.62 -30.34
CA THR A 951 14.06 10.77 -30.81
C THR A 951 13.35 12.11 -30.69
N SER A 952 12.02 12.16 -30.65
CA SER A 952 11.25 13.40 -30.49
C SER A 952 10.77 13.66 -29.06
N ALA A 953 10.88 12.67 -28.18
CA ALA A 953 10.34 12.71 -26.83
C ALA A 953 11.11 13.67 -25.92
N LYS A 954 10.39 14.32 -25.01
CA LYS A 954 10.94 15.21 -24.00
C LYS A 954 10.84 14.55 -22.64
N THR A 955 11.96 14.47 -21.93
CA THR A 955 12.00 13.99 -20.55
C THR A 955 12.41 15.12 -19.63
N VAL A 956 11.71 15.25 -18.51
CA VAL A 956 12.01 16.22 -17.47
C VAL A 956 12.28 15.46 -16.18
N LEU A 957 13.50 15.58 -15.66
CA LEU A 957 13.89 15.06 -14.35
C LEU A 957 14.13 16.25 -13.43
N THR A 958 13.38 16.32 -12.34
CA THR A 958 13.51 17.38 -11.32
C THR A 958 13.80 16.74 -9.97
N ASN A 959 14.81 17.21 -9.24
CA ASN A 959 15.13 16.71 -7.90
C ASN A 959 15.30 15.19 -7.81
N CYS A 960 15.81 14.54 -8.86
CA CYS A 960 16.02 13.10 -8.86
C CYS A 960 17.44 12.74 -8.42
N THR A 961 17.63 11.54 -7.89
CA THR A 961 18.96 11.01 -7.58
C THR A 961 19.18 9.62 -8.20
N ALA A 962 20.44 9.26 -8.43
CA ALA A 962 20.84 7.88 -8.70
C ALA A 962 22.15 7.54 -7.98
N THR A 963 22.23 6.36 -7.37
CA THR A 963 23.45 5.91 -6.66
C THR A 963 24.54 5.48 -7.65
N THR A 964 24.17 4.63 -8.61
CA THR A 964 25.11 3.99 -9.56
C THR A 964 24.57 3.93 -11.00
N ALA A 965 23.25 4.05 -11.18
CA ALA A 965 22.64 4.11 -12.50
C ALA A 965 23.08 5.37 -13.26
N THR A 966 23.34 5.20 -14.55
CA THR A 966 23.70 6.32 -15.46
C THR A 966 22.45 6.91 -16.11
N LEU A 967 22.52 8.10 -16.71
CA LEU A 967 21.31 8.73 -17.28
C LEU A 967 20.68 7.93 -18.43
N GLY A 968 21.47 7.27 -19.26
CA GLY A 968 21.00 6.71 -20.55
C GLY A 968 20.92 7.77 -21.65
N THR A 969 20.11 7.51 -22.69
CA THR A 969 20.03 8.40 -23.86
C THR A 969 18.88 9.38 -23.73
N VAL A 970 19.20 10.67 -23.59
CA VAL A 970 18.23 11.77 -23.65
C VAL A 970 18.51 12.57 -24.92
N ASN A 971 17.66 12.41 -25.95
CA ASN A 971 17.81 13.20 -27.17
C ASN A 971 17.33 14.63 -26.96
N GLU A 972 16.22 14.78 -26.24
CA GLU A 972 15.62 16.07 -25.92
C GLU A 972 15.05 16.03 -24.49
N GLY A 973 15.27 17.08 -23.71
CA GLY A 973 14.82 17.12 -22.32
C GLY A 973 15.56 18.10 -21.43
N LEU A 974 15.22 18.05 -20.14
CA LEU A 974 15.74 18.92 -19.09
C LEU A 974 16.03 18.09 -17.83
N LEU A 975 17.23 18.24 -17.29
CA LEU A 975 17.59 17.85 -15.94
C LEU A 975 17.65 19.12 -15.10
N LEU A 976 16.85 19.17 -14.04
CA LEU A 976 16.73 20.29 -13.12
C LEU A 976 17.01 19.78 -11.71
N ASN A 977 18.07 20.29 -11.09
CA ASN A 977 18.54 19.90 -9.77
C ASN A 977 18.57 18.38 -9.57
N THR A 978 19.07 17.66 -10.57
CA THR A 978 19.05 16.19 -10.60
C THR A 978 20.49 15.69 -10.57
N SER A 979 20.79 14.76 -9.66
CA SER A 979 22.12 14.21 -9.47
C SER A 979 22.13 12.74 -9.88
N ILE A 980 22.69 12.45 -11.05
CA ILE A 980 22.77 11.09 -11.62
C ILE A 980 24.24 10.81 -11.93
N ASN A 981 24.66 9.55 -11.91
CA ASN A 981 26.05 9.19 -12.24
C ASN A 981 26.43 9.71 -13.65
N GLY A 982 27.40 10.64 -13.69
CA GLY A 982 27.81 11.40 -14.86
C GLY A 982 27.46 12.88 -14.75
N PRO A 983 26.23 13.32 -15.10
CA PRO A 983 25.84 14.72 -15.06
C PRO A 983 25.68 15.25 -13.61
N THR A 984 26.40 16.31 -13.26
CA THR A 984 26.40 16.91 -11.90
C THR A 984 25.92 18.36 -11.85
N ASP A 985 25.88 19.03 -13.01
CA ASP A 985 25.40 20.41 -13.14
C ASP A 985 23.91 20.51 -12.76
N ARG A 986 23.55 21.58 -12.05
CA ARG A 986 22.19 21.84 -11.56
C ARG A 986 21.17 21.97 -12.68
N VAL A 987 21.54 22.52 -13.84
CA VAL A 987 20.62 22.63 -14.98
C VAL A 987 21.31 22.17 -16.25
N ILE A 988 20.78 21.09 -16.84
CA ILE A 988 21.27 20.55 -18.11
C ILE A 988 20.11 20.40 -19.07
N ARG A 989 20.25 21.04 -20.24
CA ARG A 989 19.30 20.96 -21.35
C ARG A 989 19.89 20.05 -22.44
N TYR A 990 19.11 19.12 -22.97
CA TYR A 990 19.53 18.22 -24.05
C TYR A 990 18.86 18.61 -25.36
N ILE A 991 19.58 18.85 -26.45
CA ILE A 991 19.01 19.14 -27.78
C ILE A 991 19.71 18.26 -28.82
N GLY A 992 18.95 17.45 -29.58
CA GLY A 992 19.52 16.49 -30.53
C GLY A 992 20.61 15.59 -29.92
N GLY A 993 20.48 15.22 -28.64
CA GLY A 993 21.43 14.39 -27.89
C GLY A 993 22.65 15.15 -27.35
N THR A 994 22.78 16.44 -27.65
CA THR A 994 23.85 17.29 -27.12
C THR A 994 23.42 17.90 -25.79
N ALA A 995 24.25 17.77 -24.76
CA ALA A 995 24.02 18.38 -23.45
C ALA A 995 24.55 19.83 -23.39
N TYR A 996 23.76 20.73 -22.84
CA TYR A 996 24.09 22.14 -22.60
C TYR A 996 23.91 22.44 -21.12
N SER A 997 25.03 22.76 -20.45
CA SER A 997 25.00 23.26 -19.08
C SER A 997 24.48 24.69 -19.06
N LEU A 998 23.36 24.90 -18.37
CA LEU A 998 22.78 26.23 -18.15
C LEU A 998 23.11 26.74 -16.74
N ASP A 999 23.39 25.85 -15.79
CA ASP A 999 23.89 26.20 -14.46
C ASP A 999 24.83 25.10 -13.95
N ASN A 1000 26.13 25.39 -13.94
CA ASN A 1000 27.21 24.48 -13.59
C ASN A 1000 27.46 24.33 -12.08
N ARG A 1001 26.63 24.92 -11.23
CA ARG A 1001 26.70 24.66 -9.78
C ARG A 1001 26.21 23.24 -9.50
N ASP A 1002 26.60 22.67 -8.37
CA ASP A 1002 26.19 21.31 -8.01
C ASP A 1002 24.67 21.19 -7.88
N ALA A 1003 24.13 20.08 -8.39
CA ALA A 1003 22.78 19.62 -8.10
C ALA A 1003 22.72 19.08 -6.66
N ILE A 1004 21.75 19.56 -5.88
CA ILE A 1004 21.45 19.09 -4.52
C ILE A 1004 19.95 18.78 -4.49
N PRO A 1005 19.56 17.57 -4.96
CA PRO A 1005 18.16 17.21 -5.15
C PRO A 1005 17.36 17.27 -3.85
N VAL A 1006 16.22 17.97 -3.84
CA VAL A 1006 15.28 18.05 -2.71
C VAL A 1006 13.85 17.97 -3.25
N PRO A 1007 13.08 16.90 -2.99
CA PRO A 1007 11.71 16.75 -3.50
C PRO A 1007 10.82 17.95 -3.14
N MET A 1008 10.12 18.49 -4.14
CA MET A 1008 9.29 19.70 -4.00
C MET A 1008 7.81 19.40 -3.82
N LEU A 1009 7.31 18.24 -4.24
CA LEU A 1009 5.87 17.98 -4.24
C LEU A 1009 5.44 17.29 -2.95
N LEU A 1010 5.82 16.03 -2.80
CA LEU A 1010 5.68 15.28 -1.57
C LEU A 1010 6.94 15.56 -0.74
N TRP A 1011 7.01 16.78 -0.15
CA TRP A 1011 8.15 17.30 0.63
C TRP A 1011 8.78 16.19 1.45
N GLY A 1012 10.11 16.12 1.56
CA GLY A 1012 10.79 15.17 2.42
C GLY A 1012 12.30 15.25 2.28
N ASP A 1013 13.02 15.04 3.39
CA ASP A 1013 14.48 15.01 3.40
C ASP A 1013 14.97 13.90 2.46
N ALA A 1014 16.07 14.19 1.79
CA ALA A 1014 16.63 13.33 0.78
C ALA A 1014 16.77 11.89 1.30
N MET A 1015 16.42 10.95 0.43
CA MET A 1015 17.01 9.62 0.36
C MET A 1015 18.37 9.52 1.07
N ASN A 1016 18.34 9.13 2.33
CA ASN A 1016 19.53 8.77 3.10
C ASN A 1016 19.48 7.27 3.36
#